data_AF-A0A369P2Q2-F1
#
_entry.id   AF-A0A369P2Q2-F1
#
_cell.length_a   1.000
_cell.length_b   1.000
_cell.length_c   1.000
_cell.angle_alpha   90.00
_cell.angle_beta   90.00
_cell.angle_gamma   90.00
#
_symmetry.space_group_name_H-M   'P 1'
#
loop_
_entity.id
_entity.type
_entity.pdbx_description
1 polymer ?
#
loop_
_entity_poly.entity_id
_entity_poly.type
_entity_poly.pdbx_seq_one_letter_code
_entity_poly.pdbx_strand_id
1 'polypeptide(L)'
;MAPYRSVHAFTVRFFPHSSVSLRWVVAAFALLAALCWASPAWAVDSAVFASGAGTEADPYLIENASQIAAFRDAVNAGDDYDGKYVAPGADVDLEGAEWTPIGAGTRKSSGIAEGSTPFAGTFDGAGHTVSGLKITSTQGADYAIGLFGILDGATVKNLTVADAKIAVPQSELAGILCGMLANDSTVSGVNVYGSVSGKAGVGGIAGRMTLSGAIENCENSASVTAAGGVGNAGGIVGAAYYTTPTGRMAITGCRNSGSISGTDCIGGIAGLSATFVSNCENSGAIAGTSYSVGGIVGEQKNYGAVSGCTNSGAVSTSNASAYGIGGIVGWARYDGAAPAYATSAPITVTGCANSASVQGGSCAGGIVGTFYNAGTVSGNANTAASITSSSFAGGIVGNLQNADISSLPSTVPEGILVENNVSATPLNAITAPLKGPYAYNNTPSDFTVRDNGSAWVAQAGATRYATLAGAFATAPDHSTIKLVSSVSDQPTLSVSDGRELTLDLAGFNLFFATDGSLSLQDGALTVTGQGDVATAEGADGKPEPLATVSGTGSLALKGGSYNQDVAPYVADSYAEFVPADAHATAPFSVVPVSTAKHNAQAVVHDGGKTVYYGDAGAARTAAAAAPGATVEELKAPSTPSGNEGGEGNPSDGQTGTTNDGQPSGDANANAGDKTDGSTAADDQTDGNGTKGADKDDASKATAKPSTSSAASGTHTYRSSSTAYRGVPQTGDAATDALLAVGALAVVSGGAAALARARMKRARAK
;
A
#
# COMPACT_ATOMS: atom_id res chain seq x y z
N MET A 1 -66.68 -25.85 -51.40
CA MET A 1 -66.06 -26.81 -52.34
C MET A 1 -65.43 -27.92 -51.54
N ALA A 2 -66.10 -29.06 -51.51
CA ALA A 2 -65.59 -30.36 -51.07
C ALA A 2 -65.04 -31.10 -52.33
N PRO A 3 -64.66 -32.40 -52.31
CA PRO A 3 -64.21 -33.27 -51.23
C PRO A 3 -63.06 -34.27 -51.63
N TYR A 4 -62.57 -35.03 -50.64
CA TYR A 4 -62.27 -36.49 -50.65
C TYR A 4 -61.65 -37.18 -51.89
N ARG A 5 -60.64 -38.04 -51.63
CA ARG A 5 -60.83 -39.50 -51.48
C ARG A 5 -59.54 -40.23 -51.08
N SER A 6 -59.60 -40.94 -49.95
CA SER A 6 -58.87 -42.19 -49.73
C SER A 6 -59.45 -43.30 -50.62
N VAL A 7 -58.65 -44.31 -50.97
CA VAL A 7 -58.90 -45.76 -50.76
C VAL A 7 -57.79 -46.62 -51.42
N HIS A 8 -57.05 -47.32 -50.56
CA HIS A 8 -56.49 -48.69 -50.65
C HIS A 8 -55.63 -49.15 -51.85
N ALA A 9 -54.38 -49.55 -51.57
CA ALA A 9 -53.94 -50.96 -51.69
C ALA A 9 -52.50 -51.17 -51.15
N PHE A 10 -52.36 -52.29 -50.45
CA PHE A 10 -51.19 -52.97 -49.88
C PHE A 10 -49.90 -52.94 -50.73
N THR A 11 -48.74 -52.69 -50.11
CA THR A 11 -47.54 -53.57 -50.23
C THR A 11 -46.46 -53.21 -49.21
N VAL A 12 -46.06 -54.22 -48.47
CA VAL A 12 -44.99 -54.24 -47.45
C VAL A 12 -43.62 -54.11 -48.12
N ARG A 13 -42.74 -53.24 -47.61
CA ARG A 13 -41.28 -53.33 -47.84
C ARG A 13 -40.50 -53.05 -46.54
N PHE A 14 -39.86 -54.11 -46.07
CA PHE A 14 -38.54 -54.21 -45.43
C PHE A 14 -38.20 -53.33 -44.20
N PHE A 15 -38.24 -53.97 -43.04
CA PHE A 15 -37.21 -53.83 -42.00
C PHE A 15 -36.50 -55.18 -41.86
N PRO A 16 -35.17 -55.30 -42.02
CA PRO A 16 -34.46 -56.50 -41.64
C PRO A 16 -34.15 -56.45 -40.14
N HIS A 17 -34.52 -57.53 -39.45
CA HIS A 17 -33.94 -57.94 -38.19
C HIS A 17 -32.42 -58.03 -38.32
N SER A 18 -31.69 -57.57 -37.32
CA SER A 18 -30.31 -57.99 -37.07
C SER A 18 -30.21 -58.43 -35.61
N SER A 19 -30.17 -59.74 -35.44
CA SER A 19 -29.93 -60.46 -34.21
C SER A 19 -28.56 -60.06 -33.66
N VAL A 20 -28.52 -59.26 -32.59
CA VAL A 20 -27.28 -58.97 -31.88
C VAL A 20 -26.86 -60.27 -31.17
N SER A 21 -25.75 -60.86 -31.61
CA SER A 21 -25.28 -62.13 -31.08
C SER A 21 -24.94 -61.99 -29.59
N LEU A 22 -25.42 -62.94 -28.77
CA LEU A 22 -25.18 -63.03 -27.33
C LEU A 22 -23.69 -63.00 -26.94
N ARG A 23 -22.78 -63.29 -27.89
CA ARG A 23 -21.32 -63.20 -27.70
C ARG A 23 -20.80 -61.77 -27.53
N TRP A 24 -21.48 -60.77 -28.09
CA TRP A 24 -21.10 -59.35 -27.95
C TRP A 24 -21.60 -58.74 -26.64
N VAL A 25 -22.72 -59.23 -26.10
CA VAL A 25 -23.24 -58.79 -24.80
C VAL A 25 -22.39 -59.32 -23.64
N VAL A 26 -21.90 -60.57 -23.73
CA VAL A 26 -20.97 -61.13 -22.74
C VAL A 26 -19.59 -60.47 -22.80
N ALA A 27 -19.10 -60.15 -24.01
CA ALA A 27 -17.86 -59.38 -24.17
C ALA A 27 -18.00 -57.94 -23.64
N ALA A 28 -19.14 -57.29 -23.85
CA ALA A 28 -19.41 -55.95 -23.32
C ALA A 28 -19.55 -55.92 -21.78
N PHE A 29 -20.16 -56.96 -21.17
CA PHE A 29 -20.22 -57.09 -19.71
C PHE A 29 -18.86 -57.44 -19.09
N ALA A 30 -18.03 -58.26 -19.75
CA ALA A 30 -16.67 -58.53 -19.32
C ALA A 30 -15.75 -57.29 -19.45
N LEU A 31 -15.97 -56.46 -20.48
CA LEU A 31 -15.26 -55.19 -20.65
C LEU A 31 -15.73 -54.14 -19.63
N LEU A 32 -17.03 -54.07 -19.31
CA LEU A 32 -17.55 -53.18 -18.25
C LEU A 32 -17.07 -53.57 -16.85
N ALA A 33 -16.96 -54.87 -16.57
CA ALA A 33 -16.40 -55.36 -15.31
C ALA A 33 -14.88 -55.09 -15.21
N ALA A 34 -14.15 -55.13 -16.32
CA ALA A 34 -12.74 -54.76 -16.39
C ALA A 34 -12.50 -53.24 -16.30
N LEU A 35 -13.44 -52.40 -16.78
CA LEU A 35 -13.36 -50.94 -16.65
C LEU A 35 -13.76 -50.41 -15.26
N CYS A 36 -14.44 -51.20 -14.42
CA CYS A 36 -14.76 -50.82 -13.05
C CYS A 36 -13.69 -51.22 -12.02
N TRP A 37 -12.67 -51.99 -12.40
CA TRP A 37 -11.69 -52.58 -11.47
C TRP A 37 -10.24 -52.45 -11.96
N ALA A 38 -9.92 -51.36 -12.64
CA ALA A 38 -8.54 -50.98 -12.94
C ALA A 38 -8.21 -49.63 -12.30
N SER A 39 -8.37 -49.53 -10.97
CA SER A 39 -7.47 -48.68 -10.20
C SER A 39 -6.06 -49.23 -10.37
N PRO A 40 -5.00 -48.40 -10.41
CA PRO A 40 -3.64 -48.94 -10.28
C PRO A 40 -3.63 -49.83 -9.05
N ALA A 41 -3.27 -51.11 -9.25
CA ALA A 41 -3.24 -52.10 -8.19
C ALA A 41 -2.02 -51.80 -7.30
N TRP A 42 -2.17 -50.79 -6.46
CA TRP A 42 -1.40 -50.63 -5.25
C TRP A 42 -1.47 -51.94 -4.47
N ALA A 43 -0.30 -52.54 -4.20
CA ALA A 43 -0.22 -53.74 -3.38
C ALA A 43 -0.99 -53.50 -2.07
N VAL A 44 -1.83 -54.46 -1.69
CA VAL A 44 -2.68 -54.37 -0.49
C VAL A 44 -1.78 -54.51 0.74
N ASP A 45 -1.14 -53.43 1.15
CA ASP A 45 -0.71 -53.26 2.52
C ASP A 45 -1.98 -53.04 3.36
N SER A 46 -2.30 -53.99 4.25
CA SER A 46 -3.53 -53.92 5.05
C SER A 46 -3.49 -52.85 6.14
N ALA A 47 -2.32 -52.27 6.40
CA ALA A 47 -2.15 -51.24 7.41
C ALA A 47 -2.26 -49.85 6.76
N VAL A 48 -3.09 -48.98 7.36
CA VAL A 48 -3.21 -47.57 6.95
C VAL A 48 -1.88 -46.84 7.08
N PHE A 49 -1.07 -47.22 8.08
CA PHE A 49 0.21 -46.62 8.42
C PHE A 49 1.30 -47.68 8.52
N ALA A 50 2.52 -47.32 8.14
CA ALA A 50 3.69 -48.20 8.26
C ALA A 50 4.05 -48.47 9.73
N SER A 51 3.92 -47.46 10.59
CA SER A 51 4.16 -47.53 12.03
C SER A 51 3.61 -46.29 12.76
N GLY A 52 3.88 -46.20 14.07
CA GLY A 52 3.55 -45.04 14.90
C GLY A 52 2.33 -45.21 15.81
N ALA A 53 2.32 -44.47 16.92
CA ALA A 53 1.21 -44.42 17.87
C ALA A 53 0.28 -43.21 17.68
N GLY A 54 0.57 -42.32 16.72
CA GLY A 54 -0.19 -41.11 16.45
C GLY A 54 0.02 -40.01 17.48
N THR A 55 1.15 -40.02 18.16
CA THR A 55 1.56 -38.98 19.13
C THR A 55 2.62 -38.07 18.50
N GLU A 56 2.86 -36.89 19.07
CA GLU A 56 3.90 -35.98 18.55
C GLU A 56 5.29 -36.62 18.48
N ALA A 57 5.66 -37.43 19.48
CA ALA A 57 6.96 -38.10 19.53
C ALA A 57 7.01 -39.40 18.68
N ASP A 58 5.86 -39.92 18.28
CA ASP A 58 5.72 -41.17 17.53
C ASP A 58 4.49 -41.06 16.60
N PRO A 59 4.60 -40.26 15.52
CA PRO A 59 3.48 -39.98 14.61
C PRO A 59 3.15 -41.21 13.77
N TYR A 60 1.90 -41.29 13.29
CA TYR A 60 1.54 -42.29 12.30
C TYR A 60 2.31 -42.04 10.98
N LEU A 61 3.11 -43.02 10.55
CA LEU A 61 4.00 -42.88 9.39
C LEU A 61 3.36 -43.36 8.09
N ILE A 62 3.50 -42.54 7.04
CA ILE A 62 3.08 -42.81 5.67
C ILE A 62 4.32 -42.89 4.77
N GLU A 63 4.58 -44.03 4.15
CA GLU A 63 5.78 -44.26 3.33
C GLU A 63 5.49 -44.34 1.82
N ASN A 64 4.20 -44.42 1.42
CA ASN A 64 3.84 -44.60 0.02
C ASN A 64 2.42 -44.10 -0.32
N ALA A 65 2.13 -44.08 -1.63
CA ALA A 65 0.86 -43.64 -2.21
C ALA A 65 -0.37 -44.42 -1.69
N SER A 66 -0.20 -45.70 -1.41
CA SER A 66 -1.27 -46.59 -0.94
C SER A 66 -1.66 -46.24 0.50
N GLN A 67 -0.68 -45.94 1.35
CA GLN A 67 -0.90 -45.55 2.74
C GLN A 67 -1.51 -44.15 2.84
N ILE A 68 -1.08 -43.15 2.05
CA ILE A 68 -1.75 -41.83 2.05
C ILE A 68 -3.19 -41.93 1.53
N ALA A 69 -3.45 -42.82 0.56
CA ALA A 69 -4.80 -43.11 0.09
C ALA A 69 -5.66 -43.80 1.17
N ALA A 70 -5.10 -44.75 1.92
CA ALA A 70 -5.79 -45.38 3.05
C ALA A 70 -6.09 -44.40 4.18
N PHE A 71 -5.14 -43.48 4.47
CA PHE A 71 -5.32 -42.41 5.44
C PHE A 71 -6.46 -41.47 5.02
N ARG A 72 -6.45 -41.01 3.76
CA ARG A 72 -7.56 -40.25 3.17
C ARG A 72 -8.90 -40.97 3.36
N ASP A 73 -8.95 -42.27 3.05
CA ASP A 73 -10.19 -43.04 3.12
C ASP A 73 -10.69 -43.20 4.56
N ALA A 74 -9.79 -43.32 5.53
CA ALA A 74 -10.13 -43.31 6.96
C ALA A 74 -10.72 -41.96 7.39
N VAL A 75 -10.11 -40.84 6.99
CA VAL A 75 -10.65 -39.50 7.27
C VAL A 75 -12.02 -39.33 6.65
N ASN A 76 -12.17 -39.71 5.37
CA ASN A 76 -13.41 -39.58 4.65
C ASN A 76 -14.51 -40.57 5.11
N ALA A 77 -14.15 -41.57 5.92
CA ALA A 77 -15.09 -42.44 6.62
C ALA A 77 -15.55 -41.88 7.98
N GLY A 78 -14.98 -40.75 8.43
CA GLY A 78 -15.37 -40.02 9.63
C GLY A 78 -14.41 -40.15 10.82
N ASP A 79 -13.20 -40.68 10.63
CA ASP A 79 -12.13 -40.58 11.63
C ASP A 79 -11.38 -39.25 11.43
N ASP A 80 -11.68 -38.24 12.24
CA ASP A 80 -11.16 -36.87 12.04
C ASP A 80 -9.69 -36.67 12.46
N TYR A 81 -9.11 -37.66 13.16
CA TYR A 81 -7.76 -37.62 13.71
C TYR A 81 -7.52 -36.48 14.73
N ASP A 82 -8.56 -36.00 15.41
CA ASP A 82 -8.39 -34.99 16.46
C ASP A 82 -7.37 -35.45 17.53
N GLY A 83 -6.41 -34.56 17.84
CA GLY A 83 -5.29 -34.82 18.73
C GLY A 83 -4.27 -35.86 18.24
N LYS A 84 -4.33 -36.31 16.98
CA LYS A 84 -3.38 -37.26 16.38
C LYS A 84 -2.36 -36.58 15.48
N TYR A 85 -1.19 -37.21 15.40
CA TYR A 85 -0.07 -36.77 14.56
C TYR A 85 0.18 -37.78 13.44
N VAL A 86 0.26 -37.28 12.21
CA VAL A 86 0.54 -38.03 10.99
C VAL A 86 1.72 -37.37 10.28
N ALA A 87 2.65 -38.16 9.76
CA ALA A 87 3.80 -37.66 9.02
C ALA A 87 4.19 -38.64 7.89
N PRO A 88 4.62 -38.15 6.73
CA PRO A 88 5.30 -38.99 5.76
C PRO A 88 6.70 -39.39 6.27
N GLY A 89 7.08 -40.65 6.06
CA GLY A 89 8.44 -41.16 6.31
C GLY A 89 9.36 -41.10 5.07
N ALA A 90 8.80 -40.76 3.92
CA ALA A 90 9.47 -40.59 2.64
C ALA A 90 8.64 -39.67 1.73
N ASP A 91 9.22 -39.22 0.62
CA ASP A 91 8.44 -38.52 -0.41
C ASP A 91 7.39 -39.47 -1.02
N VAL A 92 6.19 -38.94 -1.28
CA VAL A 92 5.04 -39.70 -1.77
C VAL A 92 4.59 -39.18 -3.12
N ASP A 93 4.66 -40.03 -4.15
CA ASP A 93 4.14 -39.71 -5.48
C ASP A 93 2.71 -40.23 -5.66
N LEU A 94 1.77 -39.35 -5.99
CA LEU A 94 0.37 -39.70 -6.31
C LEU A 94 0.20 -40.13 -7.77
N GLU A 95 1.28 -40.16 -8.56
CA GLU A 95 1.35 -40.71 -9.92
C GLU A 95 0.40 -40.01 -10.92
N GLY A 96 -0.09 -38.80 -10.61
CA GLY A 96 -1.09 -38.13 -11.43
C GLY A 96 -2.46 -38.82 -11.44
N ALA A 97 -2.73 -39.70 -10.46
CA ALA A 97 -4.03 -40.32 -10.28
C ALA A 97 -5.09 -39.28 -9.88
N GLU A 98 -6.35 -39.46 -10.28
CA GLU A 98 -7.43 -38.58 -9.83
C GLU A 98 -7.57 -38.68 -8.30
N TRP A 99 -7.41 -37.55 -7.63
CA TRP A 99 -7.41 -37.45 -6.19
C TRP A 99 -8.77 -37.06 -5.63
N THR A 100 -9.19 -37.75 -4.58
CA THR A 100 -10.25 -37.27 -3.69
C THR A 100 -9.59 -36.58 -2.49
N PRO A 101 -10.01 -35.38 -2.08
CA PRO A 101 -9.39 -34.68 -0.97
C PRO A 101 -9.43 -35.47 0.36
N ILE A 102 -8.39 -35.35 1.19
CA ILE A 102 -8.41 -35.78 2.59
C ILE A 102 -9.28 -34.79 3.36
N GLY A 103 -10.31 -35.25 4.06
CA GLY A 103 -11.18 -34.31 4.76
C GLY A 103 -12.33 -33.82 3.84
N ALA A 104 -12.99 -34.74 3.13
CA ALA A 104 -13.98 -34.41 2.11
C ALA A 104 -15.20 -33.68 2.71
N GLY A 105 -15.67 -32.63 2.01
CA GLY A 105 -16.81 -31.87 2.51
C GLY A 105 -17.17 -30.67 1.65
N THR A 106 -18.26 -30.01 2.06
CA THR A 106 -18.74 -28.78 1.44
C THR A 106 -18.86 -27.65 2.46
N ARG A 107 -18.73 -26.41 1.98
CA ARG A 107 -19.03 -25.23 2.77
C ARG A 107 -20.53 -25.01 2.86
N LYS A 108 -21.01 -24.53 4.01
CA LYS A 108 -22.35 -23.96 4.20
C LYS A 108 -22.23 -22.58 4.84
N SER A 109 -22.52 -21.53 4.07
CA SER A 109 -22.31 -20.14 4.48
C SER A 109 -20.85 -19.92 4.91
N SER A 110 -20.59 -19.48 6.15
CA SER A 110 -19.24 -19.29 6.69
C SER A 110 -18.63 -20.58 7.28
N GLY A 111 -19.43 -21.63 7.48
CA GLY A 111 -19.05 -22.83 8.20
C GLY A 111 -19.02 -24.09 7.33
N ILE A 112 -18.87 -25.22 8.01
CA ILE A 112 -18.78 -26.55 7.41
C ILE A 112 -20.18 -27.16 7.31
N ALA A 113 -20.53 -27.75 6.17
CA ALA A 113 -21.83 -28.38 5.99
C ALA A 113 -21.95 -29.69 6.78
N GLU A 114 -23.16 -29.97 7.29
CA GLU A 114 -23.48 -31.26 7.92
C GLU A 114 -23.22 -32.42 6.96
N GLY A 115 -22.58 -33.48 7.47
CA GLY A 115 -22.19 -34.65 6.67
C GLY A 115 -20.83 -34.53 5.99
N SER A 116 -20.14 -33.40 6.15
CA SER A 116 -18.70 -33.30 5.84
C SER A 116 -17.87 -34.09 6.84
N THR A 117 -16.68 -34.53 6.44
CA THR A 117 -15.74 -35.28 7.25
C THR A 117 -14.40 -34.55 7.27
N PRO A 118 -14.26 -33.40 7.96
CA PRO A 118 -13.03 -32.62 7.95
C PRO A 118 -11.88 -33.35 8.64
N PHE A 119 -10.65 -32.97 8.31
CA PHE A 119 -9.47 -33.38 9.08
C PHE A 119 -9.25 -32.39 10.24
N ALA A 120 -9.00 -32.91 11.44
CA ALA A 120 -8.79 -32.15 12.68
C ALA A 120 -7.45 -32.45 13.37
N GLY A 121 -6.64 -33.35 12.80
CA GLY A 121 -5.34 -33.72 13.35
C GLY A 121 -4.18 -32.79 12.99
N THR A 122 -2.97 -33.25 13.30
CA THR A 122 -1.71 -32.65 12.84
C THR A 122 -1.09 -33.48 11.74
N PHE A 123 -0.88 -32.89 10.56
CA PHE A 123 -0.07 -33.44 9.49
C PHE A 123 1.27 -32.68 9.40
N ASP A 124 2.34 -33.28 9.91
CA ASP A 124 3.70 -32.73 9.79
C ASP A 124 4.40 -33.38 8.62
N GLY A 125 4.59 -32.64 7.53
CA GLY A 125 5.31 -33.12 6.36
C GLY A 125 6.77 -33.46 6.62
N ALA A 126 7.35 -33.04 7.76
CA ALA A 126 8.73 -33.33 8.14
C ALA A 126 9.78 -33.00 7.06
N GLY A 127 9.47 -32.05 6.16
CA GLY A 127 10.30 -31.66 5.03
C GLY A 127 10.13 -32.51 3.77
N HIS A 128 9.24 -33.49 3.76
CA HIS A 128 8.96 -34.35 2.60
C HIS A 128 8.05 -33.70 1.57
N THR A 129 8.00 -34.34 0.40
CA THR A 129 7.19 -33.93 -0.74
C THR A 129 6.04 -34.91 -1.00
N VAL A 130 4.86 -34.36 -1.29
CA VAL A 130 3.76 -35.09 -1.96
C VAL A 130 3.66 -34.57 -3.40
N SER A 131 3.90 -35.42 -4.40
CA SER A 131 3.91 -35.03 -5.82
C SER A 131 2.72 -35.60 -6.61
N GLY A 132 2.48 -35.06 -7.81
CA GLY A 132 1.56 -35.66 -8.77
C GLY A 132 0.08 -35.49 -8.42
N LEU A 133 -0.28 -34.52 -7.56
CA LEU A 133 -1.67 -34.25 -7.20
C LEU A 133 -2.48 -33.85 -8.45
N LYS A 134 -3.53 -34.59 -8.78
CA LYS A 134 -4.41 -34.27 -9.92
C LYS A 134 -5.88 -34.29 -9.52
N ILE A 135 -6.60 -33.21 -9.81
CA ILE A 135 -8.04 -33.12 -9.59
C ILE A 135 -8.69 -32.42 -10.79
N THR A 136 -9.55 -33.12 -11.52
CA THR A 136 -10.19 -32.59 -12.74
C THR A 136 -11.71 -32.45 -12.65
N SER A 137 -12.31 -32.84 -11.51
CA SER A 137 -13.74 -32.78 -11.30
C SER A 137 -14.08 -32.33 -9.88
N THR A 138 -15.31 -31.82 -9.71
CA THR A 138 -15.86 -31.42 -8.41
C THR A 138 -17.31 -31.87 -8.32
N GLN A 139 -17.79 -32.11 -7.10
CA GLN A 139 -19.19 -32.46 -6.82
C GLN A 139 -20.12 -31.23 -6.80
N GLY A 140 -19.55 -30.02 -6.82
CA GLY A 140 -20.30 -28.78 -6.84
C GLY A 140 -19.42 -27.55 -6.60
N ALA A 141 -20.05 -26.38 -6.56
CA ALA A 141 -19.37 -25.11 -6.29
C ALA A 141 -18.77 -25.06 -4.87
N ASP A 142 -19.53 -25.51 -3.87
CA ASP A 142 -19.13 -25.45 -2.46
C ASP A 142 -18.25 -26.62 -1.99
N TYR A 143 -17.93 -27.58 -2.87
CA TYR A 143 -17.07 -28.71 -2.52
C TYR A 143 -15.61 -28.29 -2.44
N ALA A 144 -14.97 -28.58 -1.31
CA ALA A 144 -13.62 -28.15 -1.00
C ALA A 144 -12.58 -29.02 -1.73
N ILE A 145 -11.68 -28.37 -2.48
CA ILE A 145 -10.71 -29.02 -3.38
C ILE A 145 -9.27 -28.70 -2.94
N GLY A 146 -8.45 -29.75 -2.82
CA GLY A 146 -7.01 -29.71 -2.56
C GLY A 146 -6.47 -31.10 -2.20
N LEU A 147 -5.20 -31.19 -1.79
CA LEU A 147 -4.68 -32.40 -1.12
C LEU A 147 -5.60 -32.75 0.07
N PHE A 148 -5.91 -31.72 0.86
CA PHE A 148 -6.97 -31.71 1.86
C PHE A 148 -8.22 -30.99 1.32
N GLY A 149 -9.39 -31.41 1.76
CA GLY A 149 -10.66 -30.74 1.48
C GLY A 149 -10.86 -29.63 2.50
N ILE A 150 -11.31 -30.02 3.69
CA ILE A 150 -11.57 -29.13 4.82
C ILE A 150 -10.62 -29.47 5.97
N LEU A 151 -9.96 -28.43 6.46
CA LEU A 151 -9.19 -28.43 7.72
C LEU A 151 -10.04 -27.71 8.79
N ASP A 152 -10.25 -28.39 9.92
CA ASP A 152 -11.10 -27.93 11.02
C ASP A 152 -10.37 -28.11 12.36
N GLY A 153 -9.84 -27.04 12.96
CA GLY A 153 -8.91 -27.14 14.09
C GLY A 153 -7.59 -27.85 13.81
N ALA A 154 -7.28 -28.13 12.54
CA ALA A 154 -6.13 -28.94 12.13
C ALA A 154 -4.84 -28.13 12.00
N THR A 155 -3.71 -28.82 12.08
CA THR A 155 -2.39 -28.26 11.77
C THR A 155 -1.78 -28.99 10.58
N VAL A 156 -1.35 -28.27 9.54
CA VAL A 156 -0.57 -28.82 8.43
C VAL A 156 0.71 -28.04 8.27
N LYS A 157 1.87 -28.69 8.38
CA LYS A 157 3.17 -27.99 8.39
C LYS A 157 4.29 -28.71 7.66
N ASN A 158 5.33 -27.98 7.29
CA ASN A 158 6.61 -28.50 6.76
C ASN A 158 6.46 -29.46 5.57
N LEU A 159 5.61 -29.12 4.61
CA LEU A 159 5.24 -29.99 3.49
C LEU A 159 5.50 -29.29 2.16
N THR A 160 6.03 -30.02 1.19
CA THR A 160 6.01 -29.60 -0.22
C THR A 160 4.92 -30.35 -0.98
N VAL A 161 4.07 -29.64 -1.73
CA VAL A 161 3.15 -30.24 -2.72
C VAL A 161 3.62 -29.88 -4.12
N ALA A 162 4.17 -30.86 -4.83
CA ALA A 162 4.80 -30.67 -6.13
C ALA A 162 3.94 -31.19 -7.29
N ASP A 163 4.18 -30.66 -8.49
CA ASP A 163 3.53 -31.09 -9.74
C ASP A 163 1.99 -31.17 -9.67
N ALA A 164 1.37 -30.25 -8.93
CA ALA A 164 -0.07 -30.22 -8.77
C ALA A 164 -0.77 -29.76 -10.06
N LYS A 165 -1.87 -30.41 -10.40
CA LYS A 165 -2.72 -30.06 -11.53
C LYS A 165 -4.19 -30.13 -11.12
N ILE A 166 -4.71 -28.99 -10.69
CA ILE A 166 -6.11 -28.83 -10.30
C ILE A 166 -6.84 -28.00 -11.37
N ALA A 167 -7.86 -28.58 -11.99
CA ALA A 167 -8.66 -27.94 -13.03
C ALA A 167 -10.16 -28.22 -12.81
N VAL A 168 -10.80 -27.35 -12.04
CA VAL A 168 -12.18 -27.51 -11.56
C VAL A 168 -13.01 -26.24 -11.84
N PRO A 169 -13.38 -25.95 -13.10
CA PRO A 169 -13.94 -24.65 -13.51
C PRO A 169 -15.30 -24.29 -12.87
N GLN A 170 -15.91 -25.20 -12.11
CA GLN A 170 -17.15 -24.96 -11.37
C GLN A 170 -16.94 -24.75 -9.86
N SER A 171 -15.75 -25.06 -9.32
CA SER A 171 -15.46 -24.98 -7.88
C SER A 171 -15.24 -23.54 -7.43
N GLU A 172 -15.77 -23.21 -6.25
CA GLU A 172 -15.57 -21.92 -5.59
C GLU A 172 -14.66 -22.00 -4.35
N LEU A 173 -14.03 -23.16 -4.13
CA LEU A 173 -13.17 -23.48 -2.98
C LEU A 173 -12.01 -24.39 -3.42
N ALA A 174 -11.04 -23.84 -4.15
CA ALA A 174 -9.91 -24.61 -4.66
C ALA A 174 -8.57 -24.06 -4.17
N GLY A 175 -7.79 -24.89 -3.48
CA GLY A 175 -6.39 -24.66 -3.18
C GLY A 175 -5.55 -25.89 -3.47
N ILE A 176 -4.24 -25.76 -3.68
CA ILE A 176 -3.38 -26.94 -3.88
C ILE A 176 -3.28 -27.72 -2.58
N LEU A 177 -3.04 -27.04 -1.46
CA LEU A 177 -3.01 -27.68 -0.16
C LEU A 177 -4.41 -28.02 0.32
N CYS A 178 -5.30 -27.02 0.44
CA CYS A 178 -6.65 -27.23 0.96
C CYS A 178 -7.74 -26.40 0.28
N GLY A 179 -8.96 -26.91 0.23
CA GLY A 179 -10.11 -26.13 -0.23
C GLY A 179 -10.57 -25.10 0.80
N MET A 180 -10.61 -25.49 2.08
CA MET A 180 -11.09 -24.66 3.17
C MET A 180 -10.29 -24.85 4.46
N LEU A 181 -9.93 -23.74 5.09
CA LEU A 181 -9.30 -23.64 6.41
C LEU A 181 -10.29 -22.96 7.38
N ALA A 182 -10.62 -23.59 8.51
CA ALA A 182 -11.57 -23.04 9.48
C ALA A 182 -11.22 -23.39 10.94
N ASN A 183 -11.87 -22.69 11.88
CA ASN A 183 -11.85 -22.96 13.33
C ASN A 183 -10.43 -23.15 13.89
N ASP A 184 -9.62 -22.10 13.81
CA ASP A 184 -8.23 -22.07 14.34
C ASP A 184 -7.26 -23.05 13.66
N SER A 185 -7.62 -23.59 12.48
CA SER A 185 -6.68 -24.38 11.69
C SER A 185 -5.45 -23.55 11.30
N THR A 186 -4.29 -24.20 11.31
CA THR A 186 -2.99 -23.57 11.02
C THR A 186 -2.28 -24.29 9.88
N VAL A 187 -1.80 -23.51 8.91
CA VAL A 187 -0.93 -23.99 7.84
C VAL A 187 0.40 -23.26 7.92
N SER A 188 1.52 -23.97 8.08
CA SER A 188 2.82 -23.32 8.25
C SER A 188 3.99 -23.99 7.53
N GLY A 189 4.84 -23.23 6.84
CA GLY A 189 6.02 -23.78 6.16
C GLY A 189 5.65 -24.76 5.04
N VAL A 190 4.60 -24.43 4.28
CA VAL A 190 4.14 -25.24 3.14
C VAL A 190 4.52 -24.58 1.81
N ASN A 191 5.06 -25.36 0.90
CA ASN A 191 5.45 -24.92 -0.44
C ASN A 191 4.61 -25.63 -1.50
N VAL A 192 4.05 -24.90 -2.46
CA VAL A 192 3.23 -25.49 -3.53
C VAL A 192 3.72 -25.12 -4.94
N TYR A 193 3.69 -26.10 -5.83
CA TYR A 193 4.11 -26.00 -7.22
C TYR A 193 3.06 -26.60 -8.18
N GLY A 194 3.00 -26.08 -9.41
CA GLY A 194 2.11 -26.58 -10.46
C GLY A 194 1.05 -25.56 -10.89
N SER A 195 -0.21 -25.98 -10.91
CA SER A 195 -1.34 -25.15 -11.36
C SER A 195 -2.65 -25.46 -10.64
N VAL A 196 -3.41 -24.41 -10.34
CA VAL A 196 -4.77 -24.50 -9.79
C VAL A 196 -5.70 -23.55 -10.54
N SER A 197 -6.81 -24.09 -11.01
CA SER A 197 -7.85 -23.31 -11.68
C SER A 197 -9.25 -23.69 -11.21
N GLY A 198 -10.06 -22.68 -10.94
CA GLY A 198 -11.44 -22.81 -10.45
C GLY A 198 -12.32 -21.65 -10.92
N LYS A 199 -13.55 -21.61 -10.44
CA LYS A 199 -14.49 -20.51 -10.71
C LYS A 199 -14.14 -19.30 -9.84
N ALA A 200 -14.14 -19.48 -8.53
CA ALA A 200 -13.90 -18.45 -7.51
C ALA A 200 -13.19 -19.03 -6.29
N GLY A 201 -12.73 -18.20 -5.36
CA GLY A 201 -12.07 -18.67 -4.13
C GLY A 201 -10.92 -19.62 -4.45
N VAL A 202 -10.05 -19.19 -5.37
CA VAL A 202 -8.93 -19.98 -5.85
C VAL A 202 -7.65 -19.45 -5.22
N GLY A 203 -6.94 -20.29 -4.47
CA GLY A 203 -5.66 -19.95 -3.87
C GLY A 203 -4.56 -20.94 -4.22
N GLY A 204 -3.28 -20.52 -4.18
CA GLY A 204 -2.18 -21.48 -4.27
C GLY A 204 -2.19 -22.44 -3.09
N ILE A 205 -2.26 -21.93 -1.85
CA ILE A 205 -2.34 -22.75 -0.64
C ILE A 205 -3.78 -23.16 -0.36
N ALA A 206 -4.66 -22.18 -0.13
CA ALA A 206 -6.02 -22.41 0.35
C ALA A 206 -7.06 -21.76 -0.56
N GLY A 207 -8.15 -22.46 -0.88
CA GLY A 207 -9.27 -21.82 -1.55
C GLY A 207 -9.89 -20.72 -0.69
N ARG A 208 -10.27 -21.07 0.54
CA ARG A 208 -10.84 -20.13 1.52
C ARG A 208 -10.33 -20.35 2.93
N MET A 209 -10.31 -19.26 3.68
CA MET A 209 -10.09 -19.24 5.12
C MET A 209 -11.27 -18.53 5.79
N THR A 210 -11.88 -19.15 6.80
CA THR A 210 -13.06 -18.58 7.48
C THR A 210 -12.96 -18.71 9.00
N LEU A 211 -13.72 -17.87 9.70
CA LEU A 211 -13.89 -17.86 11.16
C LEU A 211 -12.62 -17.45 11.92
N SER A 212 -11.58 -18.27 11.88
CA SER A 212 -10.27 -18.05 12.51
C SER A 212 -9.21 -19.04 12.00
N GLY A 213 -7.94 -18.73 12.22
CA GLY A 213 -6.80 -19.57 11.85
C GLY A 213 -5.56 -18.77 11.44
N ALA A 214 -4.55 -19.47 10.95
CA ALA A 214 -3.33 -18.85 10.45
C ALA A 214 -2.75 -19.55 9.21
N ILE A 215 -2.19 -18.78 8.28
CA ILE A 215 -1.30 -19.27 7.22
C ILE A 215 0.04 -18.55 7.36
N GLU A 216 1.11 -19.29 7.63
CA GLU A 216 2.39 -18.73 8.07
C GLU A 216 3.57 -19.29 7.28
N ASN A 217 4.46 -18.43 6.79
CA ASN A 217 5.72 -18.84 6.16
C ASN A 217 5.53 -19.84 4.99
N CYS A 218 4.41 -19.72 4.27
CA CYS A 218 4.09 -20.56 3.12
C CYS A 218 4.49 -19.89 1.79
N GLU A 219 4.81 -20.71 0.79
CA GLU A 219 5.22 -20.25 -0.53
C GLU A 219 4.36 -20.84 -1.65
N ASN A 220 3.88 -19.98 -2.55
CA ASN A 220 3.26 -20.39 -3.80
C ASN A 220 4.16 -20.06 -5.00
N SER A 221 4.56 -21.11 -5.72
CA SER A 221 5.19 -21.02 -7.04
C SER A 221 4.27 -21.55 -8.15
N ALA A 222 3.05 -21.96 -7.83
CA ALA A 222 2.07 -22.45 -8.79
C ALA A 222 1.29 -21.31 -9.47
N SER A 223 0.84 -21.56 -10.70
CA SER A 223 -0.09 -20.65 -11.39
C SER A 223 -1.50 -20.76 -10.81
N VAL A 224 -2.14 -19.62 -10.56
CA VAL A 224 -3.48 -19.51 -9.96
C VAL A 224 -4.44 -18.83 -10.92
N THR A 225 -5.59 -19.46 -11.21
CA THR A 225 -6.58 -18.92 -12.15
C THR A 225 -8.02 -19.05 -11.64
N ALA A 226 -8.71 -17.93 -11.46
CA ALA A 226 -10.16 -17.89 -11.21
C ALA A 226 -10.91 -17.47 -12.50
N ALA A 227 -11.54 -18.43 -13.17
CA ALA A 227 -12.01 -18.27 -14.56
C ALA A 227 -13.49 -17.90 -14.72
N GLY A 228 -14.24 -17.57 -13.65
CA GLY A 228 -15.64 -17.20 -13.83
C GLY A 228 -16.36 -16.58 -12.62
N GLY A 229 -17.40 -15.78 -12.89
CA GLY A 229 -18.23 -15.15 -11.88
C GLY A 229 -17.47 -14.14 -11.00
N VAL A 230 -17.76 -14.14 -9.69
CA VAL A 230 -17.04 -13.41 -8.63
C VAL A 230 -15.70 -14.11 -8.37
N GLY A 231 -14.85 -14.13 -9.39
CA GLY A 231 -13.65 -14.95 -9.50
C GLY A 231 -12.49 -14.41 -8.67
N ASN A 232 -12.59 -14.57 -7.34
CA ASN A 232 -11.53 -14.18 -6.40
C ASN A 232 -10.33 -15.13 -6.49
N ALA A 233 -9.14 -14.55 -6.64
CA ALA A 233 -7.88 -15.29 -6.75
C ALA A 233 -6.80 -14.68 -5.86
N GLY A 234 -6.06 -15.53 -5.15
CA GLY A 234 -4.87 -15.12 -4.39
C GLY A 234 -3.73 -16.11 -4.52
N GLY A 235 -2.48 -15.65 -4.48
CA GLY A 235 -1.33 -16.57 -4.53
C GLY A 235 -1.30 -17.51 -3.34
N ILE A 236 -1.75 -17.06 -2.16
CA ILE A 236 -1.85 -17.87 -0.95
C ILE A 236 -3.30 -18.30 -0.70
N VAL A 237 -4.22 -17.35 -0.63
CA VAL A 237 -5.65 -17.64 -0.36
C VAL A 237 -6.59 -16.92 -1.33
N GLY A 238 -7.57 -17.64 -1.87
CA GLY A 238 -8.57 -17.04 -2.74
C GLY A 238 -9.44 -16.01 -2.00
N ALA A 239 -9.97 -16.39 -0.84
CA ALA A 239 -10.71 -15.47 0.03
C ALA A 239 -10.55 -15.80 1.53
N ALA A 240 -10.22 -14.81 2.34
CA ALA A 240 -10.12 -14.90 3.80
C ALA A 240 -11.10 -13.92 4.45
N TYR A 241 -12.29 -14.39 4.85
CA TYR A 241 -13.39 -13.54 5.35
C TYR A 241 -14.38 -14.36 6.21
N TYR A 242 -15.43 -13.73 6.74
CA TYR A 242 -16.31 -14.29 7.78
C TYR A 242 -15.66 -14.46 9.15
N THR A 243 -14.99 -13.41 9.64
CA THR A 243 -14.50 -13.38 11.02
C THR A 243 -15.64 -13.45 12.03
N THR A 244 -15.36 -14.07 13.17
CA THR A 244 -16.25 -14.03 14.34
C THR A 244 -15.76 -12.96 15.33
N PRO A 245 -16.57 -12.58 16.35
CA PRO A 245 -16.16 -11.58 17.35
C PRO A 245 -14.89 -11.95 18.13
N THR A 246 -14.61 -13.25 18.28
CA THR A 246 -13.47 -13.78 19.05
C THR A 246 -12.41 -14.42 18.17
N GLY A 247 -12.75 -14.75 16.92
CA GLY A 247 -11.87 -15.41 15.97
C GLY A 247 -11.01 -14.42 15.19
N ARG A 248 -9.74 -14.78 14.99
CA ARG A 248 -8.80 -14.00 14.19
C ARG A 248 -8.25 -14.86 13.06
N MET A 249 -8.21 -14.28 11.87
CA MET A 249 -7.44 -14.84 10.76
C MET A 249 -6.15 -14.02 10.61
N ALA A 250 -5.06 -14.71 10.26
CA ALA A 250 -3.77 -14.09 9.95
C ALA A 250 -3.09 -14.78 8.75
N ILE A 251 -2.41 -13.99 7.92
CA ILE A 251 -1.54 -14.47 6.85
C ILE A 251 -0.21 -13.75 7.01
N THR A 252 0.85 -14.49 7.37
CA THR A 252 2.10 -13.88 7.81
C THR A 252 3.32 -14.55 7.18
N GLY A 253 4.28 -13.76 6.69
CA GLY A 253 5.55 -14.29 6.20
C GLY A 253 5.43 -15.08 4.88
N CYS A 254 4.30 -15.00 4.18
CA CYS A 254 4.05 -15.78 2.98
C CYS A 254 4.64 -15.14 1.71
N ARG A 255 4.97 -15.97 0.72
CA ARG A 255 5.54 -15.54 -0.56
C ARG A 255 4.76 -16.08 -1.75
N ASN A 256 4.55 -15.24 -2.76
CA ASN A 256 4.03 -15.65 -4.06
C ASN A 256 5.00 -15.28 -5.19
N SER A 257 5.43 -16.27 -5.95
CA SER A 257 6.17 -16.11 -7.21
C SER A 257 5.37 -16.60 -8.43
N GLY A 258 4.30 -17.38 -8.20
CA GLY A 258 3.40 -17.86 -9.24
C GLY A 258 2.57 -16.75 -9.90
N SER A 259 2.23 -16.94 -11.18
CA SER A 259 1.36 -16.00 -11.90
C SER A 259 -0.10 -16.14 -11.47
N ILE A 260 -0.82 -15.03 -11.43
CA ILE A 260 -2.21 -14.99 -10.96
C ILE A 260 -3.10 -14.30 -12.00
N SER A 261 -4.24 -14.91 -12.28
CA SER A 261 -5.32 -14.31 -13.06
C SER A 261 -6.69 -14.59 -12.43
N GLY A 262 -7.64 -13.68 -12.65
CA GLY A 262 -8.98 -13.75 -12.07
C GLY A 262 -9.97 -12.80 -12.75
N THR A 263 -11.20 -12.74 -12.22
CA THR A 263 -12.27 -11.89 -12.79
C THR A 263 -12.92 -10.91 -11.80
N ASP A 264 -12.63 -10.99 -10.50
CA ASP A 264 -13.22 -10.09 -9.49
C ASP A 264 -12.20 -9.43 -8.55
N CYS A 265 -11.85 -10.07 -7.42
CA CYS A 265 -10.81 -9.59 -6.50
C CYS A 265 -9.53 -10.40 -6.66
N ILE A 266 -8.42 -9.78 -7.09
CA ILE A 266 -7.14 -10.47 -7.31
C ILE A 266 -6.03 -9.86 -6.47
N GLY A 267 -5.34 -10.68 -5.69
CA GLY A 267 -4.16 -10.27 -4.93
C GLY A 267 -2.99 -11.23 -5.06
N GLY A 268 -1.76 -10.74 -4.93
CA GLY A 268 -0.57 -11.59 -4.87
C GLY A 268 -0.60 -12.59 -3.72
N ILE A 269 -1.23 -12.23 -2.60
CA ILE A 269 -1.37 -13.06 -1.41
C ILE A 269 -2.82 -13.45 -1.18
N ALA A 270 -3.74 -12.47 -1.14
CA ALA A 270 -5.15 -12.71 -0.89
C ALA A 270 -6.04 -12.00 -1.92
N GLY A 271 -7.01 -12.70 -2.50
CA GLY A 271 -8.00 -12.07 -3.39
C GLY A 271 -8.92 -11.12 -2.62
N LEU A 272 -9.82 -11.70 -1.81
CA LEU A 272 -10.68 -10.96 -0.88
C LEU A 272 -10.21 -11.20 0.56
N SER A 273 -10.08 -10.14 1.35
CA SER A 273 -9.50 -10.18 2.70
C SER A 273 -10.31 -9.37 3.72
N ALA A 274 -10.56 -9.97 4.87
CA ALA A 274 -10.89 -9.32 6.14
C ALA A 274 -9.99 -9.88 7.26
N THR A 275 -8.70 -10.06 6.93
CA THR A 275 -7.68 -10.70 7.75
C THR A 275 -6.49 -9.76 7.97
N PHE A 276 -5.61 -10.12 8.91
CA PHE A 276 -4.33 -9.45 9.09
C PHE A 276 -3.32 -10.07 8.13
N VAL A 277 -2.89 -9.31 7.13
CA VAL A 277 -1.85 -9.70 6.17
C VAL A 277 -0.57 -8.97 6.53
N SER A 278 0.47 -9.69 6.92
CA SER A 278 1.71 -9.07 7.39
C SER A 278 2.97 -9.73 6.85
N ASN A 279 4.01 -8.93 6.58
CA ASN A 279 5.33 -9.40 6.19
C ASN A 279 5.30 -10.38 5.00
N CYS A 280 4.37 -10.17 4.07
CA CYS A 280 4.21 -11.04 2.90
C CYS A 280 4.82 -10.39 1.65
N GLU A 281 5.25 -11.22 0.69
CA GLU A 281 5.84 -10.73 -0.55
C GLU A 281 5.22 -11.33 -1.80
N ASN A 282 5.04 -10.48 -2.82
CA ASN A 282 4.65 -10.92 -4.15
C ASN A 282 5.68 -10.48 -5.19
N SER A 283 6.23 -11.45 -5.91
CA SER A 283 7.02 -11.25 -7.12
C SER A 283 6.33 -11.79 -8.37
N GLY A 284 5.26 -12.57 -8.22
CA GLY A 284 4.46 -13.12 -9.31
C GLY A 284 3.69 -12.03 -10.06
N ALA A 285 3.61 -12.16 -11.38
CA ALA A 285 2.84 -11.23 -12.21
C ALA A 285 1.33 -11.42 -12.00
N ILE A 286 0.60 -10.30 -11.91
CA ILE A 286 -0.85 -10.28 -11.73
C ILE A 286 -1.50 -9.64 -12.95
N ALA A 287 -2.33 -10.43 -13.62
CA ALA A 287 -3.11 -10.01 -14.78
C ALA A 287 -4.60 -10.18 -14.48
N GLY A 288 -5.25 -9.08 -14.10
CA GLY A 288 -6.68 -9.03 -13.89
C GLY A 288 -7.47 -8.69 -15.15
N THR A 289 -8.72 -9.14 -15.18
CA THR A 289 -9.76 -8.61 -16.08
C THR A 289 -10.82 -7.84 -15.28
N SER A 290 -10.45 -7.45 -14.06
CA SER A 290 -11.32 -7.58 -12.90
C SER A 290 -11.71 -6.25 -12.28
N TYR A 291 -12.48 -6.33 -11.19
CA TYR A 291 -13.03 -5.20 -10.44
C TYR A 291 -11.98 -4.55 -9.52
N SER A 292 -11.18 -5.34 -8.79
CA SER A 292 -10.12 -4.88 -7.90
C SER A 292 -8.86 -5.75 -8.04
N VAL A 293 -7.69 -5.13 -8.15
CA VAL A 293 -6.42 -5.83 -8.34
C VAL A 293 -5.34 -5.19 -7.45
N GLY A 294 -4.72 -5.97 -6.58
CA GLY A 294 -3.64 -5.52 -5.71
C GLY A 294 -2.40 -6.39 -5.81
N GLY A 295 -1.21 -5.82 -5.66
CA GLY A 295 0.02 -6.61 -5.60
C GLY A 295 0.05 -7.60 -4.42
N ILE A 296 -0.67 -7.32 -3.32
CA ILE A 296 -0.75 -8.19 -2.14
C ILE A 296 -2.20 -8.60 -1.88
N VAL A 297 -3.11 -7.63 -1.76
CA VAL A 297 -4.53 -7.87 -1.48
C VAL A 297 -5.39 -7.25 -2.58
N GLY A 298 -6.28 -8.02 -3.20
CA GLY A 298 -7.22 -7.49 -4.19
C GLY A 298 -8.20 -6.50 -3.56
N GLU A 299 -8.94 -6.96 -2.56
CA GLU A 299 -9.83 -6.15 -1.74
C GLU A 299 -9.65 -6.45 -0.24
N GLN A 300 -9.37 -5.41 0.55
CA GLN A 300 -9.38 -5.44 2.00
C GLN A 300 -10.69 -4.82 2.49
N LYS A 301 -11.50 -5.58 3.23
CA LYS A 301 -12.85 -5.18 3.61
C LYS A 301 -13.11 -5.29 5.11
N ASN A 302 -13.61 -4.22 5.70
CA ASN A 302 -14.17 -4.08 7.06
C ASN A 302 -13.28 -4.41 8.26
N TYR A 303 -12.30 -5.28 8.15
CA TYR A 303 -11.49 -5.73 9.27
C TYR A 303 -10.11 -6.17 8.83
N GLY A 304 -9.16 -6.18 9.76
CA GLY A 304 -7.78 -6.54 9.52
C GLY A 304 -6.90 -5.36 9.08
N ALA A 305 -5.66 -5.69 8.73
CA ALA A 305 -4.62 -4.73 8.37
C ALA A 305 -3.70 -5.34 7.30
N VAL A 306 -3.09 -4.50 6.47
CA VAL A 306 -2.04 -4.90 5.55
C VAL A 306 -0.75 -4.20 5.98
N SER A 307 0.27 -4.95 6.39
CA SER A 307 1.45 -4.37 7.03
C SER A 307 2.77 -5.02 6.66
N GLY A 308 3.82 -4.23 6.43
CA GLY A 308 5.16 -4.78 6.16
C GLY A 308 5.26 -5.62 4.87
N CYS A 309 4.29 -5.49 3.95
CA CYS A 309 4.24 -6.32 2.75
C CYS A 309 5.00 -5.67 1.58
N THR A 310 5.59 -6.48 0.71
CA THR A 310 6.35 -6.00 -0.45
C THR A 310 5.83 -6.56 -1.77
N ASN A 311 5.61 -5.70 -2.76
CA ASN A 311 5.28 -6.12 -4.11
C ASN A 311 6.33 -5.66 -5.12
N SER A 312 6.86 -6.62 -5.87
CA SER A 312 7.72 -6.40 -7.04
C SER A 312 7.14 -7.01 -8.32
N GLY A 313 6.05 -7.79 -8.23
CA GLY A 313 5.34 -8.35 -9.38
C GLY A 313 4.48 -7.31 -10.08
N ALA A 314 4.51 -7.28 -11.41
CA ALA A 314 3.71 -6.34 -12.22
C ALA A 314 2.21 -6.51 -11.92
N VAL A 315 1.52 -5.38 -11.73
CA VAL A 315 0.07 -5.37 -11.44
C VAL A 315 -0.65 -4.70 -12.60
N SER A 316 -1.53 -5.45 -13.26
CA SER A 316 -2.25 -4.94 -14.42
C SER A 316 -3.71 -5.41 -14.48
N THR A 317 -4.58 -4.59 -15.08
CA THR A 317 -5.92 -5.00 -15.49
C THR A 317 -6.25 -4.47 -16.88
N SER A 318 -6.88 -5.30 -17.71
CA SER A 318 -7.40 -4.89 -19.02
C SER A 318 -8.74 -4.16 -18.95
N ASN A 319 -9.40 -4.17 -17.79
CA ASN A 319 -10.67 -3.50 -17.56
C ASN A 319 -10.46 -2.04 -17.15
N ALA A 320 -10.66 -1.10 -18.08
CA ALA A 320 -10.51 0.34 -17.83
C ALA A 320 -11.51 0.93 -16.83
N SER A 321 -12.58 0.19 -16.49
CA SER A 321 -13.61 0.58 -15.53
C SER A 321 -13.46 -0.09 -14.16
N ALA A 322 -12.41 -0.88 -13.94
CA ALA A 322 -12.11 -1.46 -12.63
C ALA A 322 -12.02 -0.37 -11.55
N TYR A 323 -12.51 -0.63 -10.35
CA TYR A 323 -12.66 0.42 -9.32
C TYR A 323 -11.36 0.75 -8.59
N GLY A 324 -10.41 -0.17 -8.50
CA GLY A 324 -9.14 0.10 -7.83
C GLY A 324 -8.04 -0.89 -8.22
N ILE A 325 -6.93 -0.36 -8.74
CA ILE A 325 -5.68 -1.10 -8.91
C ILE A 325 -4.59 -0.51 -8.03
N GLY A 326 -3.96 -1.33 -7.18
CA GLY A 326 -2.94 -0.87 -6.25
C GLY A 326 -1.69 -1.72 -6.29
N GLY A 327 -0.53 -1.09 -6.07
CA GLY A 327 0.71 -1.84 -5.91
C GLY A 327 0.71 -2.77 -4.70
N ILE A 328 -0.09 -2.48 -3.66
CA ILE A 328 -0.26 -3.33 -2.47
C ILE A 328 -1.72 -3.77 -2.33
N VAL A 329 -2.65 -2.81 -2.20
CA VAL A 329 -4.09 -3.07 -2.03
C VAL A 329 -4.86 -2.50 -3.20
N GLY A 330 -5.66 -3.31 -3.90
CA GLY A 330 -6.52 -2.81 -4.98
C GLY A 330 -7.60 -1.87 -4.44
N TRP A 331 -8.44 -2.38 -3.54
CA TRP A 331 -9.49 -1.63 -2.88
C TRP A 331 -9.48 -1.85 -1.36
N ALA A 332 -9.32 -0.78 -0.58
CA ALA A 332 -9.53 -0.79 0.86
C ALA A 332 -10.90 -0.17 1.17
N ARG A 333 -11.77 -0.91 1.87
CA ARG A 333 -13.15 -0.47 2.12
C ARG A 333 -13.64 -0.78 3.52
N TYR A 334 -13.99 0.26 4.26
CA TYR A 334 -14.65 0.15 5.55
C TYR A 334 -16.14 0.53 5.45
N ASP A 335 -17.02 -0.46 5.38
CA ASP A 335 -18.49 -0.28 5.36
C ASP A 335 -19.12 -0.37 6.76
N GLY A 336 -18.34 -0.50 7.82
CA GLY A 336 -18.83 -0.73 9.18
C GLY A 336 -19.26 -2.18 9.42
N ALA A 337 -20.25 -2.39 10.30
CA ALA A 337 -20.72 -3.71 10.72
C ALA A 337 -21.64 -4.37 9.67
N ALA A 338 -21.07 -4.86 8.57
CA ALA A 338 -21.80 -5.68 7.60
C ALA A 338 -21.98 -7.13 8.12
N PRO A 339 -23.10 -7.84 7.83
CA PRO A 339 -23.41 -9.14 8.43
C PRO A 339 -22.35 -10.23 8.25
N ALA A 340 -21.58 -10.17 7.15
CA ALA A 340 -20.48 -11.09 6.88
C ALA A 340 -19.22 -10.83 7.74
N TYR A 341 -19.20 -9.75 8.53
CA TYR A 341 -18.08 -9.30 9.35
C TYR A 341 -18.62 -8.96 10.74
N ALA A 342 -18.63 -9.97 11.62
CA ALA A 342 -19.10 -9.75 12.99
C ALA A 342 -18.19 -8.76 13.75
N THR A 343 -16.95 -8.62 13.30
CA THR A 343 -15.97 -7.64 13.76
C THR A 343 -15.66 -6.67 12.63
N SER A 344 -15.63 -5.37 12.92
CA SER A 344 -15.18 -4.34 11.98
C SER A 344 -14.31 -3.30 12.67
N ALA A 345 -13.31 -2.78 11.94
CA ALA A 345 -12.42 -1.72 12.37
C ALA A 345 -11.90 -0.95 11.15
N PRO A 346 -11.56 0.34 11.27
CA PRO A 346 -10.90 1.09 10.21
C PRO A 346 -9.66 0.36 9.69
N ILE A 347 -9.50 0.32 8.37
CA ILE A 347 -8.44 -0.45 7.72
C ILE A 347 -7.11 0.30 7.85
N THR A 348 -6.03 -0.43 8.11
CA THR A 348 -4.67 0.14 8.10
C THR A 348 -3.83 -0.51 7.01
N VAL A 349 -3.11 0.32 6.26
CA VAL A 349 -2.11 -0.10 5.27
C VAL A 349 -0.79 0.56 5.64
N THR A 350 0.14 -0.19 6.23
CA THR A 350 1.32 0.39 6.87
C THR A 350 2.63 -0.30 6.55
N GLY A 351 3.73 0.45 6.47
CA GLY A 351 5.06 -0.13 6.30
C GLY A 351 5.24 -0.99 5.04
N CYS A 352 4.38 -0.84 4.03
CA CYS A 352 4.42 -1.65 2.82
C CYS A 352 5.30 -1.00 1.74
N ALA A 353 5.85 -1.80 0.84
CA ALA A 353 6.72 -1.33 -0.24
C ALA A 353 6.26 -1.85 -1.61
N ASN A 354 6.06 -0.97 -2.58
CA ASN A 354 5.79 -1.35 -3.97
C ASN A 354 6.88 -0.81 -4.90
N SER A 355 7.48 -1.69 -5.72
CA SER A 355 8.40 -1.31 -6.79
C SER A 355 7.86 -1.62 -8.18
N ALA A 356 6.73 -2.33 -8.29
CA ALA A 356 6.17 -2.74 -9.56
C ALA A 356 5.37 -1.62 -10.23
N SER A 357 5.35 -1.61 -11.57
CA SER A 357 4.44 -0.77 -12.34
C SER A 357 2.98 -1.16 -12.10
N VAL A 358 2.11 -0.15 -12.04
CA VAL A 358 0.66 -0.30 -11.84
C VAL A 358 -0.09 0.21 -13.06
N GLN A 359 -0.90 -0.63 -13.72
CA GLN A 359 -1.55 -0.27 -14.98
C GLN A 359 -3.00 -0.75 -15.10
N GLY A 360 -3.91 0.18 -15.45
CA GLY A 360 -5.28 -0.12 -15.84
C GLY A 360 -6.30 0.46 -14.86
N GLY A 361 -7.57 0.07 -15.02
CA GLY A 361 -8.66 0.50 -14.15
C GLY A 361 -9.00 1.99 -14.24
N SER A 362 -10.01 2.37 -13.45
CA SER A 362 -10.43 3.76 -13.28
C SER A 362 -9.57 4.50 -12.26
N CYS A 363 -9.08 3.80 -11.23
CA CYS A 363 -8.28 4.37 -10.15
C CYS A 363 -7.00 3.55 -9.94
N ALA A 364 -5.83 4.19 -9.92
CA ALA A 364 -4.54 3.52 -9.70
C ALA A 364 -3.69 4.19 -8.61
N GLY A 365 -3.18 3.40 -7.67
CA GLY A 365 -2.28 3.89 -6.63
C GLY A 365 -1.01 3.05 -6.53
N GLY A 366 0.10 3.70 -6.21
CA GLY A 366 1.36 2.99 -5.95
C GLY A 366 1.27 2.04 -4.74
N ILE A 367 0.43 2.37 -3.75
CA ILE A 367 0.15 1.52 -2.59
C ILE A 367 -1.31 1.05 -2.61
N VAL A 368 -2.28 1.96 -2.56
CA VAL A 368 -3.71 1.66 -2.52
C VAL A 368 -4.39 2.21 -3.78
N GLY A 369 -5.10 1.38 -4.54
CA GLY A 369 -5.85 1.84 -5.71
C GLY A 369 -6.96 2.80 -5.34
N THR A 370 -7.88 2.34 -4.50
CA THR A 370 -9.00 3.13 -3.99
C THR A 370 -9.20 2.88 -2.50
N PHE A 371 -9.49 3.93 -1.73
CA PHE A 371 -9.75 3.85 -0.30
C PHE A 371 -11.13 4.44 0.02
N TYR A 372 -11.98 3.68 0.71
CA TYR A 372 -13.32 4.10 1.12
C TYR A 372 -13.50 4.24 2.64
N ASN A 373 -14.18 5.33 3.01
CA ASN A 373 -14.79 5.63 4.30
C ASN A 373 -13.82 5.86 5.47
N ALA A 374 -13.06 4.84 5.90
CA ALA A 374 -12.25 4.97 7.11
C ALA A 374 -10.99 4.12 7.13
N GLY A 375 -9.87 4.74 7.49
CA GLY A 375 -8.62 4.05 7.71
C GLY A 375 -7.38 4.91 7.60
N THR A 376 -6.22 4.28 7.70
CA THR A 376 -4.92 4.93 7.67
C THR A 376 -3.99 4.28 6.66
N VAL A 377 -3.32 5.10 5.85
CA VAL A 377 -2.23 4.71 4.97
C VAL A 377 -0.98 5.44 5.42
N SER A 378 -0.03 4.75 6.08
CA SER A 378 1.16 5.39 6.63
C SER A 378 2.43 4.55 6.62
N GLY A 379 3.59 5.20 6.58
CA GLY A 379 4.88 4.49 6.61
C GLY A 379 5.20 3.70 5.34
N ASN A 380 4.48 3.89 4.23
CA ASN A 380 4.64 3.10 3.02
C ASN A 380 5.66 3.73 2.05
N ALA A 381 6.27 2.90 1.19
CA ALA A 381 7.21 3.32 0.16
C ALA A 381 6.79 2.84 -1.24
N ASN A 382 6.65 3.76 -2.18
CA ASN A 382 6.40 3.44 -3.58
C ASN A 382 7.56 3.92 -4.45
N THR A 383 8.11 3.01 -5.25
CA THR A 383 9.17 3.27 -6.23
C THR A 383 8.80 2.78 -7.64
N ALA A 384 7.51 2.59 -7.91
CA ALA A 384 7.03 2.19 -9.23
C ALA A 384 7.55 3.12 -10.33
N ALA A 385 8.03 2.55 -11.43
CA ALA A 385 8.48 3.34 -12.58
C ALA A 385 7.34 4.11 -13.26
N SER A 386 6.10 3.58 -13.18
CA SER A 386 4.91 4.21 -13.77
C SER A 386 3.63 3.76 -13.09
N ILE A 387 2.66 4.68 -13.01
CA ILE A 387 1.30 4.41 -12.54
C ILE A 387 0.34 4.95 -13.59
N THR A 388 -0.61 4.13 -14.06
CA THR A 388 -1.52 4.51 -15.15
C THR A 388 -2.94 4.03 -14.90
N SER A 389 -3.92 4.92 -15.04
CA SER A 389 -5.36 4.62 -14.98
C SER A 389 -6.15 5.51 -15.95
N SER A 390 -7.45 5.22 -16.10
CA SER A 390 -8.35 5.99 -16.97
C SER A 390 -8.95 7.24 -16.32
N SER A 391 -8.98 7.35 -14.99
CA SER A 391 -9.63 8.47 -14.28
C SER A 391 -8.77 9.10 -13.18
N PHE A 392 -8.39 8.32 -12.15
CA PHE A 392 -7.74 8.82 -10.93
C PHE A 392 -6.40 8.12 -10.67
N ALA A 393 -5.34 8.86 -10.32
CA ALA A 393 -4.09 8.23 -9.93
C ALA A 393 -3.29 8.99 -8.86
N GLY A 394 -2.53 8.25 -8.05
CA GLY A 394 -1.67 8.80 -7.01
C GLY A 394 -0.46 7.92 -6.72
N GLY A 395 0.65 8.53 -6.30
CA GLY A 395 1.86 7.78 -5.93
C GLY A 395 1.67 6.85 -4.73
N ILE A 396 0.72 7.16 -3.84
CA ILE A 396 0.35 6.37 -2.67
C ILE A 396 -1.08 5.85 -2.83
N VAL A 397 -2.07 6.75 -2.86
CA VAL A 397 -3.50 6.39 -2.99
C VAL A 397 -4.07 6.95 -4.29
N GLY A 398 -4.66 6.09 -5.12
CA GLY A 398 -5.22 6.50 -6.40
C GLY A 398 -6.47 7.37 -6.27
N ASN A 399 -7.40 6.96 -5.41
CA ASN A 399 -8.67 7.65 -5.20
C ASN A 399 -9.15 7.52 -3.75
N LEU A 400 -9.54 8.65 -3.17
CA LEU A 400 -10.11 8.76 -1.83
C LEU A 400 -11.61 9.00 -1.95
N GLN A 401 -12.41 8.18 -1.29
CA GLN A 401 -13.86 8.28 -1.34
C GLN A 401 -14.46 8.18 0.06
N ASN A 402 -15.39 9.07 0.38
CA ASN A 402 -16.01 9.10 1.69
C ASN A 402 -17.47 8.63 1.64
N ALA A 403 -17.92 8.12 2.79
CA ALA A 403 -19.30 8.27 3.22
C ALA A 403 -19.41 9.58 4.03
N ASP A 404 -20.60 10.08 4.30
CA ASP A 404 -20.75 11.20 5.24
C ASP A 404 -20.07 10.82 6.58
N ILE A 405 -19.14 11.63 7.10
CA ILE A 405 -18.39 11.30 8.34
C ILE A 405 -19.33 11.08 9.54
N SER A 406 -20.51 11.70 9.52
CA SER A 406 -21.57 11.49 10.51
C SER A 406 -22.18 10.08 10.49
N SER A 407 -21.95 9.32 9.41
CA SER A 407 -22.34 7.91 9.28
C SER A 407 -21.30 6.93 9.83
N LEU A 408 -20.11 7.40 10.21
CA LEU A 408 -19.05 6.58 10.79
C LEU A 408 -19.16 6.56 12.33
N PRO A 409 -18.66 5.50 12.99
CA PRO A 409 -18.57 5.50 14.45
C PRO A 409 -17.73 6.67 14.96
N SER A 410 -18.10 7.25 16.10
CA SER A 410 -17.38 8.39 16.71
C SER A 410 -15.92 8.09 17.05
N THR A 411 -15.52 6.82 17.06
CA THR A 411 -14.13 6.37 17.18
C THR A 411 -13.29 6.60 15.91
N VAL A 412 -13.90 7.10 14.82
CA VAL A 412 -13.25 7.40 13.54
C VAL A 412 -13.31 8.91 13.28
N PRO A 413 -12.37 9.71 13.83
CA PRO A 413 -12.50 11.17 13.84
C PRO A 413 -12.16 11.84 12.49
N GLU A 414 -11.36 11.20 11.64
CA GLU A 414 -10.81 11.82 10.41
C GLU A 414 -11.22 11.10 9.11
N GLY A 415 -12.05 10.06 9.19
CA GLY A 415 -12.33 9.20 8.02
C GLY A 415 -11.05 8.55 7.50
N ILE A 416 -10.48 9.05 6.40
CA ILE A 416 -9.27 8.52 5.76
C ILE A 416 -8.07 9.46 5.98
N LEU A 417 -7.00 8.90 6.56
CA LEU A 417 -5.72 9.56 6.81
C LEU A 417 -4.61 8.96 5.93
N VAL A 418 -3.99 9.78 5.08
CA VAL A 418 -2.81 9.42 4.26
C VAL A 418 -1.62 10.26 4.71
N GLU A 419 -0.73 9.67 5.50
CA GLU A 419 0.37 10.41 6.11
C GLU A 419 1.70 9.64 6.15
N ASN A 420 2.81 10.38 6.21
CA ASN A 420 4.13 9.80 6.41
C ASN A 420 4.47 8.67 5.42
N ASN A 421 4.15 8.86 4.14
CA ASN A 421 4.50 7.92 3.07
C ASN A 421 5.51 8.54 2.10
N VAL A 422 6.22 7.68 1.39
CA VAL A 422 7.17 8.05 0.34
C VAL A 422 6.71 7.53 -1.01
N SER A 423 6.64 8.42 -2.00
CA SER A 423 6.50 8.02 -3.41
C SER A 423 7.59 8.66 -4.25
N ALA A 424 8.53 7.86 -4.73
CA ALA A 424 9.59 8.28 -5.64
C ALA A 424 9.11 8.35 -7.10
N THR A 425 7.89 7.88 -7.43
CA THR A 425 7.32 8.01 -8.77
C THR A 425 7.05 9.48 -9.09
N PRO A 426 7.72 10.07 -10.10
CA PRO A 426 7.53 11.48 -10.42
C PRO A 426 6.15 11.70 -11.05
N LEU A 427 5.57 12.90 -10.87
CA LEU A 427 4.21 13.21 -11.31
C LEU A 427 4.00 13.07 -12.84
N ASN A 428 5.08 13.19 -13.64
CA ASN A 428 5.05 12.97 -15.09
C ASN A 428 5.03 11.48 -15.48
N ALA A 429 5.40 10.56 -14.58
CA ALA A 429 5.27 9.11 -14.75
C ALA A 429 3.93 8.56 -14.21
N ILE A 430 3.09 9.43 -13.63
CA ILE A 430 1.71 9.14 -13.24
C ILE A 430 0.79 9.62 -14.37
N THR A 431 0.04 8.71 -14.99
CA THR A 431 -0.83 8.99 -16.13
C THR A 431 -2.30 8.74 -15.77
N ALA A 432 -3.04 9.82 -15.55
CA ALA A 432 -4.49 9.85 -15.40
C ALA A 432 -5.00 11.30 -15.61
N PRO A 433 -6.27 11.52 -15.99
CA PRO A 433 -6.86 12.85 -16.06
C PRO A 433 -6.81 13.60 -14.72
N LEU A 434 -7.01 12.88 -13.61
CA LEU A 434 -7.05 13.42 -12.26
C LEU A 434 -5.96 12.73 -11.45
N LYS A 435 -4.91 13.48 -11.07
CA LYS A 435 -3.74 12.88 -10.41
C LYS A 435 -3.08 13.77 -9.37
N GLY A 436 -2.43 13.13 -8.40
CA GLY A 436 -1.60 13.79 -7.40
C GLY A 436 -0.27 13.03 -7.18
N PRO A 437 0.76 13.68 -6.64
CA PRO A 437 2.03 13.02 -6.34
C PRO A 437 1.88 11.92 -5.28
N TYR A 438 0.95 12.06 -4.35
CA TYR A 438 0.73 11.12 -3.25
C TYR A 438 -0.69 10.57 -3.26
N ALA A 439 -1.69 11.44 -3.13
CA ALA A 439 -3.08 11.07 -3.26
C ALA A 439 -3.80 12.09 -4.13
N TYR A 440 -4.77 11.63 -4.93
CA TYR A 440 -5.72 12.54 -5.55
C TYR A 440 -6.84 12.83 -4.55
N ASN A 441 -6.90 14.06 -4.06
CA ASN A 441 -7.87 14.54 -3.08
C ASN A 441 -8.76 15.61 -3.73
N ASN A 442 -9.99 15.24 -4.11
CA ASN A 442 -10.96 16.16 -4.73
C ASN A 442 -11.89 16.85 -3.72
N THR A 443 -11.94 16.38 -2.47
CA THR A 443 -12.70 17.00 -1.37
C THR A 443 -11.80 17.17 -0.14
N PRO A 444 -10.91 18.18 -0.13
CA PRO A 444 -9.92 18.34 0.93
C PRO A 444 -10.48 18.54 2.34
N SER A 445 -11.76 18.91 2.47
CA SER A 445 -12.48 18.97 3.75
C SER A 445 -12.73 17.60 4.38
N ASP A 446 -12.68 16.54 3.58
CA ASP A 446 -13.18 15.21 3.97
C ASP A 446 -12.06 14.20 4.20
N PHE A 447 -10.82 14.54 3.82
CA PHE A 447 -9.66 13.64 3.90
C PHE A 447 -8.40 14.38 4.35
N THR A 448 -7.65 13.74 5.23
CA THR A 448 -6.34 14.26 5.67
C THR A 448 -5.23 13.65 4.81
N VAL A 449 -4.55 14.49 4.03
CA VAL A 449 -3.34 14.11 3.28
C VAL A 449 -2.21 15.05 3.69
N ARG A 450 -1.27 14.58 4.49
CA ARG A 450 -0.18 15.39 5.05
C ARG A 450 1.11 14.61 5.19
N ASP A 451 2.23 15.30 5.39
CA ASP A 451 3.51 14.67 5.74
C ASP A 451 3.98 13.55 4.79
N ASN A 452 3.58 13.58 3.52
CA ASN A 452 4.06 12.65 2.50
C ASN A 452 5.21 13.30 1.70
N GLY A 453 6.17 12.50 1.25
CA GLY A 453 7.40 12.97 0.62
C GLY A 453 7.83 12.13 -0.58
N SER A 454 8.81 12.62 -1.33
CA SER A 454 9.44 11.87 -2.43
C SER A 454 10.55 10.93 -1.96
N ALA A 455 11.03 11.12 -0.73
CA ALA A 455 12.04 10.29 -0.08
C ALA A 455 11.83 10.31 1.44
N TRP A 456 12.42 9.34 2.13
CA TRP A 456 12.56 9.39 3.59
C TRP A 456 13.68 10.38 3.91
N VAL A 457 13.42 11.33 4.81
CA VAL A 457 14.35 12.44 5.12
C VAL A 457 14.90 12.39 6.54
N ALA A 458 14.16 11.78 7.46
CA ALA A 458 14.58 11.63 8.84
C ALA A 458 14.18 10.26 9.44
N GLN A 459 14.76 9.93 10.58
CA GLN A 459 14.45 8.74 11.36
C GLN A 459 14.57 9.02 12.85
N ALA A 460 13.61 8.54 13.65
CA ALA A 460 13.71 8.51 15.11
C ALA A 460 13.35 7.10 15.60
N GLY A 461 14.29 6.44 16.28
CA GLY A 461 14.16 5.02 16.62
C GLY A 461 13.94 4.15 15.38
N ALA A 462 12.86 3.37 15.36
CA ALA A 462 12.46 2.54 14.22
C ALA A 462 11.60 3.27 13.18
N THR A 463 11.11 4.48 13.48
CA THR A 463 10.19 5.22 12.62
C THR A 463 10.97 6.08 11.63
N ARG A 464 10.66 5.94 10.34
CA ARG A 464 11.16 6.82 9.28
C ARG A 464 10.12 7.91 8.99
N TYR A 465 10.61 9.08 8.60
CA TYR A 465 9.80 10.26 8.34
C TYR A 465 10.00 10.76 6.91
N ALA A 466 8.90 10.96 6.20
CA ALA A 466 8.91 11.50 4.84
C ALA A 466 9.05 13.04 4.83
N THR A 467 8.75 13.70 5.96
CA THR A 467 8.97 15.14 6.18
C THR A 467 9.68 15.37 7.51
N LEU A 468 10.55 16.38 7.57
CA LEU A 468 11.20 16.75 8.83
C LEU A 468 10.19 17.40 9.80
N ALA A 469 9.22 18.15 9.28
CA ALA A 469 8.11 18.69 10.06
C ALA A 469 7.30 17.57 10.76
N GLY A 470 6.97 16.49 10.06
CA GLY A 470 6.29 15.33 10.64
C GLY A 470 7.12 14.65 11.72
N ALA A 471 8.45 14.62 11.56
CA ALA A 471 9.37 14.13 12.59
C ALA A 471 9.30 15.00 13.86
N PHE A 472 9.41 16.33 13.73
CA PHE A 472 9.28 17.25 14.87
C PHE A 472 7.91 17.14 15.54
N ALA A 473 6.84 16.96 14.77
CA ALA A 473 5.49 16.85 15.30
C ALA A 473 5.24 15.57 16.12
N THR A 474 5.88 14.45 15.78
CA THR A 474 5.49 13.12 16.32
C THR A 474 6.61 12.31 16.95
N ALA A 475 7.87 12.77 16.86
CA ALA A 475 8.99 12.08 17.50
C ALA A 475 8.78 12.01 19.02
N PRO A 476 9.06 10.85 19.67
CA PRO A 476 8.94 10.72 21.11
C PRO A 476 9.79 11.74 21.88
N ASP A 477 9.37 12.07 23.09
CA ASP A 477 10.17 12.90 24.00
C ASP A 477 11.55 12.25 24.26
N HIS A 478 12.58 13.08 24.45
CA HIS A 478 14.00 12.72 24.57
C HIS A 478 14.57 11.91 23.39
N SER A 479 13.93 11.92 22.21
CA SER A 479 14.41 11.17 21.06
C SER A 479 15.38 11.96 20.16
N THR A 480 16.19 11.23 19.41
CA THR A 480 17.04 11.78 18.34
C THR A 480 16.34 11.62 16.99
N ILE A 481 16.04 12.75 16.35
CA ILE A 481 15.67 12.86 14.94
C ILE A 481 16.97 12.92 14.14
N LYS A 482 17.31 11.84 13.47
CA LYS A 482 18.49 11.74 12.61
C LYS A 482 18.12 12.01 11.16
N LEU A 483 18.79 12.94 10.49
CA LEU A 483 18.64 13.12 9.03
C LEU A 483 19.21 11.91 8.28
N VAL A 484 18.51 11.52 7.21
CA VAL A 484 18.94 10.46 6.29
C VAL A 484 19.09 10.94 4.84
N SER A 485 18.74 12.20 4.59
CA SER A 485 19.02 12.92 3.35
C SER A 485 19.09 14.42 3.62
N SER A 486 19.75 15.18 2.74
CA SER A 486 19.64 16.64 2.76
C SER A 486 18.21 17.06 2.46
N VAL A 487 17.76 18.14 3.10
CA VAL A 487 16.43 18.71 2.94
C VAL A 487 16.53 20.19 2.61
N SER A 488 15.66 20.66 1.73
CA SER A 488 15.52 22.08 1.37
C SER A 488 14.08 22.54 1.54
N ASP A 489 13.87 23.85 1.47
CA ASP A 489 12.55 24.49 1.53
C ASP A 489 11.73 24.05 2.75
N GLN A 490 12.40 23.81 3.88
CA GLN A 490 11.72 23.37 5.09
C GLN A 490 10.90 24.51 5.69
N PRO A 491 9.66 24.24 6.14
CA PRO A 491 8.87 25.22 6.86
C PRO A 491 9.47 25.46 8.25
N THR A 492 8.87 26.36 9.00
CA THR A 492 9.25 26.55 10.41
C THR A 492 9.02 25.26 11.20
N LEU A 493 10.10 24.71 11.78
CA LEU A 493 10.06 23.51 12.61
C LEU A 493 9.91 23.93 14.06
N SER A 494 8.85 23.48 14.71
CA SER A 494 8.47 23.98 16.04
C SER A 494 8.57 22.93 17.13
N VAL A 495 9.02 23.33 18.32
CA VAL A 495 8.87 22.59 19.58
C VAL A 495 8.18 23.51 20.59
N SER A 496 6.95 23.17 20.94
CA SER A 496 6.07 24.02 21.76
C SER A 496 5.26 23.26 22.80
N ASP A 497 5.58 21.99 23.01
CA ASP A 497 4.82 21.05 23.85
C ASP A 497 5.64 20.46 25.00
N GLY A 498 6.77 21.09 25.35
CA GLY A 498 7.63 20.72 26.46
C GLY A 498 8.62 19.59 26.14
N ARG A 499 8.56 18.99 24.95
CA ARG A 499 9.46 17.88 24.57
C ARG A 499 10.92 18.35 24.46
N GLU A 500 11.83 17.45 24.80
CA GLU A 500 13.26 17.59 24.55
C GLU A 500 13.67 16.72 23.36
N LEU A 501 14.12 17.34 22.27
CA LEU A 501 14.50 16.64 21.04
C LEU A 501 15.96 16.88 20.70
N THR A 502 16.59 15.89 20.06
CA THR A 502 17.90 16.06 19.40
C THR A 502 17.74 15.96 17.89
N LEU A 503 18.17 16.96 17.12
CA LEU A 503 18.30 16.90 15.67
C LEU A 503 19.76 16.57 15.30
N ASP A 504 20.02 15.35 14.84
CA ASP A 504 21.33 14.95 14.32
C ASP A 504 21.36 15.12 12.79
N LEU A 505 22.17 16.08 12.32
CA LEU A 505 22.34 16.37 10.89
C LEU A 505 23.01 15.22 10.14
N ALA A 506 23.81 14.38 10.81
CA ALA A 506 24.40 13.16 10.25
C ALA A 506 25.13 13.31 8.90
N GLY A 507 25.69 14.47 8.60
CA GLY A 507 26.40 14.79 7.35
C GLY A 507 25.51 15.41 6.26
N PHE A 508 24.23 15.67 6.55
CA PHE A 508 23.25 16.21 5.61
C PHE A 508 22.90 17.66 5.90
N ASN A 509 22.45 18.36 4.85
CA ASN A 509 22.14 19.78 4.93
C ASN A 509 20.65 20.02 5.20
N LEU A 510 20.34 21.08 5.95
CA LEU A 510 19.01 21.57 6.27
C LEU A 510 18.86 23.01 5.80
N PHE A 511 18.10 23.21 4.73
CA PHE A 511 17.77 24.54 4.24
C PHE A 511 16.29 24.84 4.47
N PHE A 512 16.01 25.97 5.12
CA PHE A 512 14.66 26.46 5.33
C PHE A 512 14.17 27.28 4.13
N ALA A 513 12.85 27.33 3.95
CA ALA A 513 12.19 28.29 3.07
C ALA A 513 12.47 29.74 3.53
N THR A 514 12.15 30.73 2.71
CA THR A 514 12.39 32.16 3.01
C THR A 514 11.76 32.63 4.33
N ASP A 515 10.64 32.04 4.74
CA ASP A 515 9.94 32.30 6.00
C ASP A 515 10.06 31.13 7.01
N GLY A 516 10.89 30.14 6.71
CA GLY A 516 11.13 28.97 7.54
C GLY A 516 12.28 29.20 8.53
N SER A 517 12.13 28.73 9.76
CA SER A 517 13.17 28.76 10.79
C SER A 517 12.97 27.66 11.85
N LEU A 518 13.80 27.61 12.89
CA LEU A 518 13.49 26.86 14.10
C LEU A 518 12.66 27.73 15.07
N SER A 519 11.56 27.21 15.60
CA SER A 519 10.72 27.92 16.59
C SER A 519 10.57 27.12 17.87
N LEU A 520 10.98 27.68 19.01
CA LEU A 520 11.02 26.99 20.29
C LEU A 520 10.25 27.82 21.32
N GLN A 521 9.21 27.25 21.92
CA GLN A 521 8.36 27.95 22.89
C GLN A 521 8.32 27.26 24.26
N ASP A 522 8.20 25.94 24.26
CA ASP A 522 8.23 25.12 25.47
C ASP A 522 8.89 23.79 25.11
N GLY A 523 9.95 23.42 25.83
CA GLY A 523 10.81 22.27 25.53
C GLY A 523 12.25 22.64 25.17
N ALA A 524 13.01 21.67 24.67
CA ALA A 524 14.42 21.85 24.30
C ALA A 524 14.73 21.23 22.93
N LEU A 525 15.58 21.89 22.16
CA LEU A 525 16.15 21.33 20.94
C LEU A 525 17.68 21.36 21.03
N THR A 526 18.31 20.20 20.84
CA THR A 526 19.76 20.11 20.64
C THR A 526 20.05 19.74 19.19
N VAL A 527 20.81 20.56 18.47
CA VAL A 527 21.27 20.26 17.10
C VAL A 527 22.70 19.69 17.16
N THR A 528 22.95 18.55 16.53
CA THR A 528 24.25 17.86 16.50
C THR A 528 24.63 17.40 15.11
N GLY A 529 25.84 16.85 14.96
CA GLY A 529 26.31 16.24 13.71
C GLY A 529 27.04 17.25 12.82
N GLN A 530 27.41 16.82 11.61
CA GLN A 530 27.98 17.70 10.57
C GLN A 530 26.92 17.96 9.50
N GLY A 531 26.95 19.11 8.82
CA GLY A 531 25.98 19.45 7.78
C GLY A 531 25.61 20.93 7.79
N ASP A 532 25.26 21.49 6.63
CA ASP A 532 24.95 22.91 6.53
C ASP A 532 23.53 23.23 7.02
N VAL A 533 23.35 24.28 7.82
CA VAL A 533 22.01 24.78 8.20
C VAL A 533 21.87 26.25 7.81
N ALA A 534 20.87 26.59 7.00
CA ALA A 534 20.63 27.97 6.58
C ALA A 534 19.14 28.28 6.32
N THR A 535 18.76 29.55 6.47
CA THR A 535 17.49 30.11 5.98
C THR A 535 17.70 30.68 4.57
N ALA A 536 16.64 30.83 3.78
CA ALA A 536 16.78 31.53 2.49
C ALA A 536 17.00 33.04 2.73
N GLU A 537 17.68 33.74 1.82
CA GLU A 537 17.83 35.20 1.91
C GLU A 537 16.46 35.88 1.97
N GLY A 538 16.27 36.76 2.96
CA GLY A 538 15.07 37.57 3.09
C GLY A 538 14.88 38.48 1.87
N ALA A 539 13.65 38.97 1.67
CA ALA A 539 13.32 39.84 0.53
C ALA A 539 14.12 41.17 0.49
N ASP A 540 14.77 41.54 1.60
CA ASP A 540 15.65 42.70 1.73
C ASP A 540 17.15 42.37 1.54
N GLY A 541 17.48 41.13 1.16
CA GLY A 541 18.84 40.64 0.98
C GLY A 541 19.58 40.40 2.30
N LYS A 542 18.87 40.32 3.43
CA LYS A 542 19.48 40.05 4.74
C LYS A 542 19.23 38.61 5.22
N PRO A 543 20.15 38.07 6.04
CA PRO A 543 19.96 36.90 6.88
C PRO A 543 18.68 36.94 7.73
N GLU A 544 17.73 36.04 7.49
CA GLU A 544 16.64 35.77 8.44
C GLU A 544 17.18 34.93 9.63
N PRO A 545 16.71 35.16 10.87
CA PRO A 545 17.19 34.44 12.04
C PRO A 545 16.98 32.93 11.89
N LEU A 546 18.02 32.16 12.22
CA LEU A 546 17.98 30.71 12.12
C LEU A 546 16.95 30.09 13.07
N ALA A 547 16.81 30.69 14.26
CA ALA A 547 15.89 30.23 15.27
C ALA A 547 15.26 31.39 16.04
N THR A 548 14.03 31.19 16.51
CA THR A 548 13.36 32.03 17.51
C THR A 548 13.05 31.17 18.74
N VAL A 549 13.45 31.65 19.92
CA VAL A 549 13.25 30.96 21.20
C VAL A 549 12.45 31.87 22.12
N SER A 550 11.36 31.36 22.69
CA SER A 550 10.42 32.07 23.54
C SER A 550 10.00 31.22 24.74
N GLY A 551 9.32 31.79 25.73
CA GLY A 551 8.77 31.04 26.86
C GLY A 551 9.85 30.32 27.67
N THR A 552 9.66 29.02 27.88
CA THR A 552 10.61 28.09 28.53
C THR A 552 11.48 27.33 27.52
N GLY A 553 11.34 27.63 26.23
CA GLY A 553 12.09 27.01 25.15
C GLY A 553 13.60 27.17 25.31
N SER A 554 14.38 26.18 24.84
CA SER A 554 15.84 26.28 24.79
C SER A 554 16.43 25.64 23.53
N LEU A 555 17.49 26.25 22.99
CA LEU A 555 18.26 25.74 21.85
C LEU A 555 19.72 25.52 22.25
N ALA A 556 20.27 24.37 21.89
CA ALA A 556 21.69 24.08 22.00
C ALA A 556 22.25 23.63 20.65
N LEU A 557 23.33 24.25 20.19
CA LEU A 557 24.03 23.87 18.96
C LEU A 557 25.33 23.15 19.33
N LYS A 558 25.48 21.88 18.93
CA LYS A 558 26.59 20.98 19.26
C LYS A 558 27.12 20.30 17.99
N GLY A 559 27.69 21.10 17.07
CA GLY A 559 28.16 20.67 15.75
C GLY A 559 27.22 21.08 14.61
N GLY A 560 27.73 21.13 13.37
CA GLY A 560 27.01 21.54 12.14
C GLY A 560 27.63 22.80 11.52
N SER A 561 27.53 23.05 10.22
CA SER A 561 28.00 24.27 9.56
C SER A 561 26.84 25.25 9.37
N TYR A 562 26.70 26.24 10.23
CA TYR A 562 25.59 27.18 10.16
C TYR A 562 26.06 28.34 9.29
N ASN A 563 25.50 28.46 8.09
CA ASN A 563 26.07 29.31 7.05
C ASN A 563 25.03 30.33 6.63
N GLN A 564 25.26 31.59 6.96
CA GLN A 564 24.85 32.69 6.09
C GLN A 564 26.07 33.57 5.89
N ASP A 565 26.78 33.20 4.82
CA ASP A 565 27.86 33.87 4.12
C ASP A 565 29.24 34.00 4.81
N VAL A 566 30.19 33.22 4.27
CA VAL A 566 31.66 33.37 4.32
C VAL A 566 32.40 32.83 5.58
N ALA A 567 33.27 31.83 5.31
CA ALA A 567 34.29 31.19 6.18
C ALA A 567 33.84 29.96 7.01
N PRO A 568 34.71 28.94 7.17
CA PRO A 568 34.36 27.65 7.78
C PRO A 568 33.85 27.77 9.23
N TYR A 569 32.89 26.91 9.58
CA TYR A 569 32.16 26.93 10.84
C TYR A 569 33.04 26.87 12.10
N VAL A 570 32.78 27.81 13.00
CA VAL A 570 33.17 27.81 14.41
C VAL A 570 31.90 28.11 15.21
N ALA A 571 31.59 27.33 16.25
CA ALA A 571 30.37 27.50 17.07
C ALA A 571 30.21 28.93 17.64
N ASP A 572 31.30 29.69 17.71
CA ASP A 572 31.37 31.09 18.15
C ASP A 572 30.84 32.11 17.13
N SER A 573 30.38 31.69 15.95
CA SER A 573 29.90 32.59 14.88
C SER A 573 28.41 32.96 14.96
N TYR A 574 27.63 32.35 15.86
CA TYR A 574 26.21 32.70 16.10
C TYR A 574 25.99 33.09 17.56
N ALA A 575 25.04 33.98 17.82
CA ALA A 575 24.69 34.42 19.15
C ALA A 575 23.19 34.66 19.34
N GLU A 576 22.77 34.58 20.59
CA GLU A 576 21.43 34.96 21.05
C GLU A 576 21.30 36.49 20.99
N PHE A 577 20.26 36.98 20.31
CA PHE A 577 19.95 38.40 20.16
C PHE A 577 18.50 38.70 20.56
N VAL A 578 18.32 39.67 21.45
CA VAL A 578 17.01 40.18 21.90
C VAL A 578 16.78 41.56 21.27
N PRO A 579 15.77 41.74 20.40
CA PRO A 579 15.45 43.04 19.79
C PRO A 579 15.08 44.14 20.80
N ALA A 580 15.18 45.41 20.41
CA ALA A 580 15.00 46.56 21.30
C ALA A 580 13.55 46.75 21.83
N ASP A 581 12.58 46.17 21.15
CA ASP A 581 11.14 46.25 21.38
C ASP A 581 10.59 45.12 22.28
N ALA A 582 11.48 44.32 22.87
CA ALA A 582 11.16 43.11 23.62
C ALA A 582 11.37 43.29 25.15
N HIS A 583 10.29 43.33 25.94
CA HIS A 583 10.37 43.48 27.41
C HIS A 583 10.72 42.16 28.13
N ALA A 584 11.79 42.18 28.93
CA ALA A 584 12.20 41.39 30.11
C ALA A 584 12.02 39.84 30.20
N THR A 585 11.08 39.22 29.49
CA THR A 585 10.85 37.76 29.41
C THR A 585 10.63 37.31 27.96
N ALA A 586 11.14 38.10 27.02
CA ALA A 586 10.74 38.07 25.61
C ALA A 586 11.62 37.15 24.76
N PRO A 587 11.09 36.67 23.61
CA PRO A 587 11.84 35.82 22.71
C PRO A 587 13.21 36.38 22.32
N PHE A 588 14.21 35.50 22.24
CA PHE A 588 15.49 35.79 21.60
C PHE A 588 15.60 35.05 20.27
N SER A 589 16.32 35.62 19.32
CA SER A 589 16.64 34.98 18.05
C SER A 589 18.10 34.54 18.02
N VAL A 590 18.40 33.45 17.32
CA VAL A 590 19.78 33.04 17.04
C VAL A 590 20.19 33.54 15.66
N VAL A 591 21.14 34.48 15.63
CA VAL A 591 21.62 35.18 14.43
C VAL A 591 23.15 35.11 14.33
N PRO A 592 23.75 35.39 13.15
CA PRO A 592 25.20 35.54 13.06
C PRO A 592 25.73 36.59 14.06
N VAL A 593 26.89 36.31 14.68
CA VAL A 593 27.51 37.20 15.69
C VAL A 593 27.82 38.58 15.13
N SER A 594 28.17 38.69 13.85
CA SER A 594 28.34 39.98 13.17
C SER A 594 27.06 40.81 13.22
N THR A 595 25.91 40.20 12.91
CA THR A 595 24.59 40.81 12.97
C THR A 595 24.19 41.15 14.40
N ALA A 596 24.39 40.23 15.35
CA ALA A 596 24.11 40.47 16.77
C ALA A 596 24.90 41.68 17.30
N LYS A 597 26.22 41.72 17.02
CA LYS A 597 27.10 42.83 17.42
C LYS A 597 26.74 44.16 16.78
N HIS A 598 26.37 44.15 15.49
CA HIS A 598 25.98 45.37 14.78
C HIS A 598 24.71 46.00 15.38
N ASN A 599 23.75 45.19 15.81
CA ASN A 599 22.43 45.65 16.24
C ASN A 599 22.28 45.81 17.77
N ALA A 600 23.27 45.38 18.56
CA ALA A 600 23.19 45.41 20.02
C ALA A 600 23.56 46.77 20.63
N GLN A 601 22.80 47.16 21.66
CA GLN A 601 23.08 48.28 22.56
C GLN A 601 23.64 47.83 23.91
N ALA A 602 23.50 46.55 24.26
CA ALA A 602 24.11 45.96 25.45
C ALA A 602 24.31 44.46 25.28
N VAL A 603 25.15 43.87 26.13
CA VAL A 603 25.46 42.44 26.18
C VAL A 603 25.34 41.96 27.62
N VAL A 604 24.74 40.81 27.85
CA VAL A 604 24.69 40.13 29.15
C VAL A 604 25.56 38.89 29.10
N HIS A 605 26.45 38.72 30.07
CA HIS A 605 27.21 37.50 30.28
C HIS A 605 26.70 36.79 31.54
N ASP A 606 26.26 35.54 31.41
CA ASP A 606 25.73 34.72 32.51
C ASP A 606 26.28 33.29 32.45
N GLY A 607 27.11 32.90 33.42
CA GLY A 607 27.54 31.50 33.58
C GLY A 607 28.19 30.84 32.36
N GLY A 608 28.78 31.63 31.44
CA GLY A 608 29.36 31.17 30.17
C GLY A 608 28.49 31.41 28.92
N LYS A 609 27.24 31.88 29.07
CA LYS A 609 26.38 32.34 27.98
C LYS A 609 26.55 33.85 27.76
N THR A 610 26.50 34.28 26.50
CA THR A 610 26.56 35.69 26.10
C THR A 610 25.34 36.00 25.24
N VAL A 611 24.52 36.97 25.68
CA VAL A 611 23.29 37.38 24.99
C VAL A 611 23.37 38.85 24.63
N TYR A 612 23.11 39.17 23.36
CA TYR A 612 23.13 40.53 22.83
C TYR A 612 21.72 41.13 22.92
N TYR A 613 21.60 42.40 23.32
CA TYR A 613 20.33 43.10 23.48
C TYR A 613 20.33 44.38 22.65
N GLY A 614 19.29 44.59 21.86
CA GLY A 614 19.03 45.83 21.14
C GLY A 614 18.59 46.99 22.04
N ASP A 615 18.25 46.73 23.30
CA ASP A 615 17.91 47.74 24.32
C ASP A 615 18.69 47.51 25.62
N ALA A 616 19.39 48.54 26.10
CA ALA A 616 20.19 48.47 27.32
C ALA A 616 19.34 48.29 28.59
N GLY A 617 18.10 48.77 28.61
CA GLY A 617 17.17 48.57 29.73
C GLY A 617 16.74 47.12 29.90
N ALA A 618 16.46 46.43 28.79
CA ALA A 618 16.15 45.01 28.75
C ALA A 618 17.34 44.17 29.25
N ALA A 619 18.57 44.48 28.81
CA ALA A 619 19.78 43.82 29.28
C ALA A 619 19.97 43.94 30.80
N ARG A 620 19.82 45.14 31.36
CA ARG A 620 19.92 45.38 32.82
C ARG A 620 18.87 44.58 33.60
N THR A 621 17.66 44.50 33.06
CA THR A 621 16.57 43.74 33.68
C THR A 621 16.88 42.24 33.67
N ALA A 622 17.39 41.71 32.55
CA ALA A 622 17.78 40.31 32.42
C ALA A 622 18.91 39.92 33.36
N ALA A 623 19.98 40.74 33.44
CA ALA A 623 21.10 40.44 34.35
C ALA A 623 20.74 40.58 35.83
N ALA A 624 19.81 41.48 36.19
CA ALA A 624 19.31 41.56 37.56
C ALA A 624 18.51 40.31 37.98
N ALA A 625 17.94 39.58 37.02
CA ALA A 625 17.19 38.34 37.25
C ALA A 625 18.09 37.09 37.34
N ALA A 626 19.35 37.16 36.88
CA ALA A 626 20.29 36.04 36.83
C ALA A 626 21.45 36.23 37.84
N PRO A 627 21.51 35.44 38.94
CA PRO A 627 22.55 35.58 39.95
C PRO A 627 23.96 35.32 39.39
N GLY A 628 24.77 36.37 39.29
CA GLY A 628 26.15 36.30 38.79
C GLY A 628 26.33 36.83 37.35
N ALA A 629 25.26 37.27 36.70
CA ALA A 629 25.34 37.86 35.37
C ALA A 629 25.89 39.29 35.38
N THR A 630 26.64 39.67 34.34
CA THR A 630 27.18 41.03 34.14
C THR A 630 26.67 41.66 32.86
N VAL A 631 26.37 42.97 32.88
CA VAL A 631 25.95 43.75 31.69
C VAL A 631 27.09 44.62 31.21
N GLU A 632 27.35 44.58 29.90
CA GLU A 632 28.19 45.51 29.17
C GLU A 632 27.30 46.36 28.23
N GLU A 633 27.22 47.67 28.45
CA GLU A 633 26.51 48.57 27.51
C GLU A 633 27.42 48.95 26.34
N LEU A 634 26.95 48.69 25.13
CA LEU A 634 27.65 49.00 23.88
C LEU A 634 27.32 50.45 23.48
N LYS A 635 28.34 51.26 23.22
CA LYS A 635 28.14 52.64 22.77
C LYS A 635 27.42 52.62 21.41
N ALA A 636 26.32 53.37 21.29
CA ALA A 636 25.59 53.53 20.04
C ALA A 636 26.53 53.92 18.89
N PRO A 637 26.32 53.43 17.64
CA PRO A 637 27.03 53.96 16.49
C PRO A 637 26.74 55.47 16.40
N SER A 638 27.77 56.29 16.54
CA SER A 638 27.64 57.72 16.30
C SER A 638 27.29 57.92 14.82
N THR A 639 26.07 58.35 14.54
CA THR A 639 25.70 58.91 13.23
C THR A 639 26.58 60.14 12.96
N PRO A 640 27.23 60.27 11.79
CA PRO A 640 27.83 61.54 11.41
C PRO A 640 26.71 62.52 11.07
N SER A 641 26.40 63.46 11.96
CA SER A 641 25.55 64.60 11.63
C SER A 641 26.32 65.58 10.76
N GLY A 642 25.70 66.06 9.69
CA GLY A 642 26.30 67.01 8.75
C GLY A 642 26.51 68.42 9.31
N ASN A 643 27.43 69.11 8.63
CA ASN A 643 27.67 70.55 8.50
C ASN A 643 27.96 71.38 9.77
N GLU A 644 29.18 71.92 9.83
CA GLU A 644 29.44 73.34 9.55
C GLU A 644 30.93 73.55 9.21
N GLY A 645 31.20 74.39 8.21
CA GLY A 645 32.55 74.78 7.81
C GLY A 645 33.10 75.93 8.65
N GLY A 646 34.41 76.18 8.51
CA GLY A 646 35.02 77.42 9.01
C GLY A 646 36.47 77.30 9.43
N GLU A 647 37.36 77.49 8.45
CA GLU A 647 38.67 78.18 8.52
C GLU A 647 39.76 77.76 9.54
N GLY A 648 40.95 77.47 8.98
CA GLY A 648 42.22 77.54 9.69
C GLY A 648 43.34 76.71 9.07
N ASN A 649 43.86 77.10 7.91
CA ASN A 649 45.17 76.62 7.44
C ASN A 649 46.28 77.56 7.95
N PRO A 650 47.54 77.10 8.09
CA PRO A 650 48.47 77.38 6.99
C PRO A 650 49.49 76.26 6.70
N SER A 651 50.12 76.42 5.52
CA SER A 651 51.32 75.76 4.95
C SER A 651 51.11 74.35 4.37
N ASP A 652 51.54 74.00 3.17
CA ASP A 652 52.44 74.63 2.20
C ASP A 652 52.27 73.99 0.80
N GLY A 653 52.60 74.76 -0.24
CA GLY A 653 53.06 74.26 -1.55
C GLY A 653 51.97 74.00 -2.60
N GLN A 654 51.67 74.95 -3.50
CA GLN A 654 52.29 75.10 -4.84
C GLN A 654 52.03 73.88 -5.75
N THR A 655 51.47 73.92 -6.95
CA THR A 655 51.14 74.90 -8.01
C THR A 655 50.35 74.05 -9.03
N GLY A 656 49.39 74.45 -9.86
CA GLY A 656 48.84 75.72 -10.29
C GLY A 656 48.04 75.43 -11.58
N THR A 657 46.99 76.24 -11.80
CA THR A 657 46.38 76.61 -13.11
C THR A 657 45.70 75.50 -13.93
N THR A 658 44.48 75.62 -14.46
CA THR A 658 43.59 76.76 -14.74
C THR A 658 42.24 76.22 -15.25
N ASN A 659 41.14 76.90 -14.87
CA ASN A 659 39.99 77.38 -15.67
C ASN A 659 39.28 76.42 -16.66
N ASP A 660 37.98 76.48 -16.93
CA ASP A 660 36.81 77.25 -16.51
C ASP A 660 35.59 76.54 -17.15
N GLY A 661 34.38 76.74 -16.61
CA GLY A 661 33.17 76.78 -17.46
C GLY A 661 32.19 75.60 -17.39
N GLN A 662 31.23 75.70 -16.46
CA GLN A 662 29.82 75.33 -16.68
C GLN A 662 29.22 76.17 -17.85
N PRO A 663 28.03 75.89 -18.45
CA PRO A 663 26.96 75.00 -17.97
C PRO A 663 26.17 74.17 -19.03
N SER A 664 25.27 73.34 -18.49
CA SER A 664 23.91 73.01 -19.00
C SER A 664 23.73 72.14 -20.25
N GLY A 665 22.74 71.24 -20.17
CA GLY A 665 21.80 71.02 -21.28
C GLY A 665 21.67 69.58 -21.77
N ASP A 666 20.67 68.90 -21.23
CA ASP A 666 19.84 67.81 -21.75
C ASP A 666 20.01 67.24 -23.18
N ALA A 667 19.60 65.96 -23.25
CA ALA A 667 18.93 65.26 -24.34
C ALA A 667 19.78 64.58 -25.45
N ASN A 668 19.95 63.26 -25.26
CA ASN A 668 19.44 62.19 -26.12
C ASN A 668 19.34 62.45 -27.64
N ALA A 669 20.15 61.75 -28.45
CA ALA A 669 19.70 60.78 -29.47
C ALA A 669 20.80 60.42 -30.49
N ASN A 670 21.14 59.13 -30.49
CA ASN A 670 21.18 58.21 -31.63
C ASN A 670 22.17 58.36 -32.81
N ALA A 671 22.76 57.18 -33.09
CA ALA A 671 23.18 56.60 -34.38
C ALA A 671 24.44 57.13 -35.09
N GLY A 672 25.35 56.19 -35.42
CA GLY A 672 26.39 56.41 -36.43
C GLY A 672 27.59 55.47 -36.38
N ASP A 673 27.36 54.19 -36.68
CA ASP A 673 28.23 53.25 -37.42
C ASP A 673 29.65 53.74 -37.85
N LYS A 674 30.71 53.03 -37.44
CA LYS A 674 31.61 52.27 -38.36
C LYS A 674 32.93 51.78 -37.72
N THR A 675 33.21 50.51 -38.05
CA THR A 675 34.49 49.88 -38.47
C THR A 675 35.62 49.56 -37.49
N ASP A 676 35.95 48.25 -37.58
CA ASP A 676 37.26 47.60 -37.71
C ASP A 676 38.14 47.30 -36.49
N GLY A 677 38.54 46.02 -36.45
CA GLY A 677 39.61 45.51 -35.59
C GLY A 677 39.53 44.01 -35.35
N SER A 678 39.77 43.21 -36.38
CA SER A 678 39.93 41.75 -36.30
C SER A 678 41.22 41.32 -35.58
N THR A 679 41.21 40.11 -35.01
CA THR A 679 42.22 39.03 -35.12
C THR A 679 41.68 37.83 -34.33
N ALA A 680 41.18 36.80 -35.01
CA ALA A 680 41.90 35.63 -35.52
C ALA A 680 42.19 34.57 -34.44
N ALA A 681 41.47 33.46 -34.52
CA ALA A 681 42.07 32.12 -34.55
C ALA A 681 40.99 31.11 -34.97
N ASP A 682 41.25 30.53 -36.14
CA ASP A 682 40.57 29.38 -36.74
C ASP A 682 40.65 28.14 -35.83
N ASP A 683 39.66 27.25 -35.91
CA ASP A 683 39.94 25.97 -36.58
C ASP A 683 38.66 25.34 -37.13
N GLN A 684 38.83 24.77 -38.32
CA GLN A 684 37.87 24.16 -39.19
C GLN A 684 37.32 22.84 -38.63
N THR A 685 36.11 22.45 -39.06
CA THR A 685 35.96 21.49 -40.16
C THR A 685 34.48 21.23 -40.46
N ASP A 686 34.02 21.90 -41.50
CA ASP A 686 33.47 21.35 -42.75
C ASP A 686 32.58 20.10 -42.73
N GLY A 687 31.50 20.25 -43.51
CA GLY A 687 31.23 19.27 -44.57
C GLY A 687 29.89 18.56 -44.42
N ASN A 688 28.77 19.23 -44.63
CA ASN A 688 28.14 19.41 -45.95
C ASN A 688 27.59 18.08 -46.52
N GLY A 689 26.27 17.90 -46.50
CA GLY A 689 25.46 18.06 -47.72
C GLY A 689 24.90 16.69 -48.10
N THR A 690 23.69 16.50 -48.64
CA THR A 690 22.90 17.33 -49.55
C THR A 690 21.49 16.72 -49.62
N LYS A 691 20.44 17.56 -49.56
CA LYS A 691 19.45 17.86 -50.63
C LYS A 691 18.92 16.65 -51.41
N GLY A 692 17.62 16.45 -51.61
CA GLY A 692 16.46 17.29 -51.30
C GLY A 692 15.23 16.87 -52.12
N ALA A 693 14.14 17.61 -51.89
CA ALA A 693 12.93 17.78 -52.72
C ALA A 693 11.94 16.60 -52.76
N ASP A 694 10.61 16.77 -52.63
CA ASP A 694 9.80 17.99 -52.58
C ASP A 694 8.32 17.65 -52.27
N LYS A 695 7.64 18.62 -51.64
CA LYS A 695 6.21 19.02 -51.78
C LYS A 695 5.10 18.14 -51.17
N ASP A 696 4.00 18.67 -50.62
CA ASP A 696 3.42 19.98 -50.25
C ASP A 696 2.41 19.62 -49.10
N ASP A 697 1.87 20.44 -48.19
CA ASP A 697 1.28 21.76 -48.32
C ASP A 697 0.79 22.25 -46.92
N ALA A 698 0.51 23.55 -46.84
CA ALA A 698 -0.44 24.24 -45.96
C ALA A 698 -0.06 24.65 -44.52
N SER A 699 0.68 25.77 -44.46
CA SER A 699 0.29 27.08 -43.85
C SER A 699 0.03 27.26 -42.34
N LYS A 700 1.03 27.89 -41.69
CA LYS A 700 0.93 28.93 -40.64
C LYS A 700 0.24 30.21 -41.21
N ALA A 701 -0.26 31.21 -40.47
CA ALA A 701 0.45 31.95 -39.41
C ALA A 701 -0.44 32.93 -38.58
N THR A 702 -0.05 33.09 -37.31
CA THR A 702 0.08 34.30 -36.45
C THR A 702 -0.67 35.61 -36.76
N ALA A 703 -1.34 36.21 -35.74
CA ALA A 703 -0.90 37.43 -35.00
C ALA A 703 -2.03 38.10 -34.15
N LYS A 704 -1.60 38.80 -33.09
CA LYS A 704 -2.24 39.51 -31.92
C LYS A 704 -2.96 40.85 -32.32
N PRO A 705 -3.36 41.77 -31.39
CA PRO A 705 -4.39 41.82 -30.31
C PRO A 705 -5.42 43.00 -30.46
N SER A 706 -6.39 43.15 -29.57
CA SER A 706 -7.04 44.46 -29.30
C SER A 706 -7.55 44.61 -27.86
N THR A 707 -7.51 45.85 -27.36
CA THR A 707 -7.84 46.34 -26.01
C THR A 707 -9.04 47.29 -26.03
N SER A 708 -9.96 47.20 -25.06
CA SER A 708 -10.73 48.30 -24.41
C SER A 708 -11.84 47.67 -23.53
N SER A 709 -11.83 47.85 -22.20
CA SER A 709 -12.37 48.95 -21.37
C SER A 709 -13.77 48.67 -20.78
N ALA A 710 -13.79 48.58 -19.44
CA ALA A 710 -14.79 49.07 -18.49
C ALA A 710 -16.24 48.52 -18.42
N ALA A 711 -16.62 48.32 -17.16
CA ALA A 711 -17.92 48.54 -16.52
C ALA A 711 -18.85 47.35 -16.23
N SER A 712 -19.37 47.43 -15.00
CA SER A 712 -20.20 46.50 -14.24
C SER A 712 -21.48 46.06 -14.94
N GLY A 713 -21.88 44.82 -14.70
CA GLY A 713 -23.23 44.34 -15.02
C GLY A 713 -23.48 42.99 -14.39
N THR A 714 -24.24 42.97 -13.30
CA THR A 714 -24.87 41.80 -12.71
C THR A 714 -25.61 40.97 -13.75
N HIS A 715 -25.22 39.70 -13.93
CA HIS A 715 -26.05 38.70 -14.61
C HIS A 715 -25.96 37.34 -13.92
N THR A 716 -27.02 37.05 -13.16
CA THR A 716 -27.70 35.75 -13.03
C THR A 716 -27.00 34.57 -13.72
N TYR A 717 -26.25 33.78 -12.95
CA TYR A 717 -25.86 32.44 -13.37
C TYR A 717 -27.04 31.50 -13.17
N ARG A 718 -27.59 31.01 -14.29
CA ARG A 718 -28.45 29.83 -14.31
C ARG A 718 -27.68 28.67 -13.71
N SER A 719 -28.19 28.13 -12.62
CA SER A 719 -27.82 26.83 -12.08
C SER A 719 -28.08 25.73 -13.13
N SER A 720 -27.05 25.26 -13.82
CA SER A 720 -27.05 23.91 -14.37
C SER A 720 -26.47 22.98 -13.33
N SER A 721 -27.27 22.70 -12.29
CA SER A 721 -27.06 21.56 -11.42
C SER A 721 -27.36 20.30 -12.23
N THR A 722 -26.36 19.73 -12.89
CA THR A 722 -26.43 18.32 -13.25
C THR A 722 -26.17 17.55 -11.97
N ALA A 723 -27.24 17.41 -11.18
CA ALA A 723 -27.27 16.50 -10.04
C ALA A 723 -26.89 15.11 -10.56
N TYR A 724 -25.71 14.64 -10.15
CA TYR A 724 -25.37 13.23 -10.30
C TYR A 724 -26.37 12.48 -9.42
N ARG A 725 -27.33 11.82 -10.07
CA ARG A 725 -28.36 11.02 -9.41
C ARG A 725 -27.68 10.00 -8.50
N GLY A 726 -28.26 9.84 -7.31
CA GLY A 726 -27.78 8.97 -6.25
C GLY A 726 -27.29 7.61 -6.74
N VAL A 727 -26.10 7.26 -6.26
CA VAL A 727 -25.59 5.90 -6.24
C VAL A 727 -26.57 5.05 -5.44
N PRO A 728 -27.01 3.87 -5.91
CA PRO A 728 -27.72 2.96 -5.03
C PRO A 728 -26.76 2.57 -3.92
N GLN A 729 -27.10 2.96 -2.69
CA GLN A 729 -26.55 2.30 -1.51
C GLN A 729 -26.90 0.82 -1.66
N THR A 730 -25.90 -0.03 -1.93
CA THR A 730 -26.07 -1.48 -1.84
C THR A 730 -25.97 -1.89 -0.38
N GLY A 731 -26.95 -1.44 0.38
CA GLY A 731 -27.42 -2.08 1.59
C GLY A 731 -28.89 -2.37 1.35
N ASP A 732 -29.21 -3.51 0.73
CA ASP A 732 -30.54 -4.07 0.84
C ASP A 732 -30.56 -5.58 0.60
N ALA A 733 -31.38 -6.24 1.41
CA ALA A 733 -31.51 -7.69 1.60
C ALA A 733 -32.15 -8.42 0.40
N ALA A 734 -31.61 -8.25 -0.80
CA ALA A 734 -32.17 -8.74 -2.05
C ALA A 734 -31.30 -9.78 -2.76
N THR A 735 -30.57 -10.61 -2.01
CA THR A 735 -29.93 -11.83 -2.56
C THR A 735 -30.47 -13.13 -1.93
N ASP A 736 -31.39 -13.03 -0.96
CA ASP A 736 -32.07 -14.18 -0.34
C ASP A 736 -33.51 -14.42 -0.85
N ALA A 737 -33.94 -13.75 -1.92
CA ALA A 737 -35.31 -13.87 -2.44
C ALA A 737 -35.40 -14.45 -3.86
N LEU A 738 -34.48 -15.32 -4.27
CA LEU A 738 -34.60 -16.07 -5.52
C LEU A 738 -34.32 -17.58 -5.38
N LEU A 739 -34.78 -18.19 -4.29
CA LEU A 739 -34.83 -19.66 -4.14
C LEU A 739 -36.01 -20.16 -3.27
N ALA A 740 -37.06 -19.34 -3.10
CA ALA A 740 -38.22 -19.69 -2.28
C ALA A 740 -39.56 -19.40 -2.98
N VAL A 741 -39.75 -19.90 -4.20
CA VAL A 741 -41.09 -20.27 -4.71
C VAL A 741 -40.96 -21.57 -5.50
N GLY A 742 -41.20 -22.67 -4.81
CA GLY A 742 -41.12 -24.02 -5.39
C GLY A 742 -41.74 -25.08 -4.50
N ALA A 743 -42.86 -24.78 -3.85
CA ALA A 743 -43.69 -25.79 -3.20
C ALA A 743 -45.18 -25.48 -3.42
N LEU A 744 -45.75 -26.08 -4.47
CA LEU A 744 -47.11 -26.60 -4.39
C LEU A 744 -47.12 -28.03 -4.95
N ALA A 745 -47.57 -28.93 -4.08
CA ALA A 745 -47.58 -30.37 -4.24
C ALA A 745 -48.46 -30.86 -5.39
N VAL A 746 -48.03 -31.95 -6.04
CA VAL A 746 -48.92 -33.03 -6.47
C VAL A 746 -48.34 -34.37 -6.02
N VAL A 747 -49.18 -35.09 -5.31
CA VAL A 747 -49.02 -36.42 -4.71
C VAL A 747 -48.95 -37.52 -5.77
N SER A 748 -48.07 -38.51 -5.55
CA SER A 748 -48.21 -39.97 -5.77
C SER A 748 -46.83 -40.55 -6.13
N GLY A 749 -46.30 -41.62 -5.55
CA GLY A 749 -46.73 -42.57 -4.54
C GLY A 749 -45.70 -43.72 -4.51
N GLY A 750 -45.52 -44.37 -3.35
CA GLY A 750 -45.14 -45.78 -3.27
C GLY A 750 -43.67 -46.15 -2.96
N ALA A 751 -43.43 -46.53 -1.69
CA ALA A 751 -42.70 -47.71 -1.18
C ALA A 751 -41.21 -47.93 -1.58
N ALA A 752 -40.27 -48.42 -0.77
CA ALA A 752 -40.21 -49.16 0.51
C ALA A 752 -38.79 -48.98 1.10
N ALA A 753 -38.58 -48.66 2.38
CA ALA A 753 -38.33 -49.56 3.52
C ALA A 753 -37.18 -50.58 3.39
N LEU A 754 -36.06 -50.34 4.12
CA LEU A 754 -35.18 -51.26 4.90
C LEU A 754 -33.84 -50.53 5.14
N ALA A 755 -33.14 -50.49 6.27
CA ALA A 755 -33.33 -50.90 7.66
C ALA A 755 -32.31 -50.09 8.50
N ARG A 756 -32.72 -49.47 9.61
CA ARG A 756 -31.81 -49.04 10.68
C ARG A 756 -32.35 -49.57 12.00
N ALA A 757 -31.57 -50.42 12.66
CA ALA A 757 -31.79 -50.80 14.03
C ALA A 757 -30.44 -50.89 14.76
N ARG A 758 -30.44 -50.30 15.97
CA ARG A 758 -29.47 -50.43 17.08
C ARG A 758 -28.18 -49.59 16.92
N MET A 759 -27.71 -48.82 17.90
CA MET A 759 -28.00 -48.79 19.34
C MET A 759 -27.74 -47.39 19.92
N LYS A 760 -28.73 -46.83 20.65
CA LYS A 760 -28.50 -45.81 21.68
C LYS A 760 -27.89 -46.49 22.90
N ARG A 761 -26.78 -45.99 23.42
CA ARG A 761 -26.49 -46.07 24.86
C ARG A 761 -26.03 -44.71 25.35
N ALA A 762 -26.89 -44.13 26.18
CA ALA A 762 -26.60 -43.00 27.02
C ALA A 762 -25.54 -43.35 28.06
N ARG A 763 -24.71 -42.38 28.42
CA ARG A 763 -24.21 -42.25 29.79
C ARG A 763 -24.07 -40.78 30.14
N ALA A 764 -24.93 -40.33 31.04
CA ALA A 764 -24.72 -39.13 31.82
C ALA A 764 -23.70 -39.44 32.93
N LYS A 765 -22.60 -38.69 32.96
CA LYS A 765 -22.16 -37.88 34.11
C LYS A 765 -21.03 -36.98 33.67
#